data_AF-A0A7K7YM67-F1
#
_entry.id   AF-A0A7K7YM67-F1
#
_cell.length_a   1.000
_cell.length_b   1.000
_cell.length_c   1.000
_cell.angle_alpha   90.00
_cell.angle_beta   90.00
_cell.angle_gamma   90.00
#
_symmetry.space_group_name_H-M   'P 1'
#
loop_
_entity.id
_entity.type
_entity.pdbx_description
1 polymer ?
#
loop_
_entity_poly.entity_id
_entity_poly.type
_entity_poly.pdbx_seq_one_letter_code
_entity_poly.pdbx_strand_id
1 'polypeptide(L)'
;EAAAAAAASAGFRLTAVRREPAVRLQHGASGLEPLAWSEDHRVSVSTARSIAVLEQLSDVHSGGQDMVIHRTAVPAPAAACMLKVGPKKEVAECKEKFASSVDPTVSQSFMLDRVFNPEGKSLPPMRGFKYSSWSPLGCDANGRCLLAALTMDNRLSIHANLNRLQWVQLVDLTELYGERLLEASFRLCKGDAPCGELGDFPEFQRRHSMQAPVRMEWSGICTTQQVKHNNECRDVGSVLLAVLFENGNIAVWQFQLPFLGKESITSCNTIESGIGSPSVLSWWEYEHNNRKMSGLIVGSAYGPVKIIPVNLKAVKGYFTLRQPVVLWQEMDQLPVHSIKCIPLYHPYQKCSCSLVVAARGPYVFWCLLLISKAGLNVHNSHVTGLHSLPIVSMTADKQNGTVYTCSSDGKVRQLIPIFTDVALKFEHQLIKLSEVFGCVRTHGIAVSPCGAYLAVITTEGMANGLHPVNKNYQVQFVTLKTFEEAAAQLLESSVQNLFRQVDLTDLVRWKILKDKHIPQFLQEALDKKIESCGSTYFWRFKLFLLRILYQSMQKAPSEVTWKPSHEDAKILISDSPGMGSTEDDQEEGTSKQASRQSLGDTGKGVDIDDTAEDSLHQSSDTGGREPMVEKLLEIQAQIEAVEMHLTREHMKRVLGEVYLHTWITENTSIPTRGVCDFLMSDDAYDDRTARVLIGHILKKMNKQTFPEHCSLCKEILPFTDRKQAVCSNGHIWLRCFLTYQSCQSLVYRRCLLHDSIARHPTPEDPEWIKRLLQGPCTFCDSPVF
;
A
#
# COMPACT_ATOMS: atom_id res chain seq x y z
N GLU A 1 -32.85 0.92 -26.20
CA GLU A 1 -32.01 0.10 -25.28
C GLU A 1 -31.40 -1.14 -25.93
N ALA A 2 -32.11 -1.96 -26.72
CA ALA A 2 -31.49 -3.12 -27.41
C ALA A 2 -30.25 -2.78 -28.28
N ALA A 3 -30.24 -1.60 -28.92
CA ALA A 3 -29.07 -1.11 -29.67
C ALA A 3 -27.84 -0.78 -28.79
N ALA A 4 -28.03 -0.45 -27.51
CA ALA A 4 -26.93 -0.20 -26.58
C ALA A 4 -26.24 -1.51 -26.16
N ALA A 5 -27.01 -2.60 -26.02
CA ALA A 5 -26.45 -3.94 -25.80
C ALA A 5 -25.67 -4.45 -27.03
N ALA A 6 -26.14 -4.15 -28.25
CA ALA A 6 -25.41 -4.48 -29.48
C ALA A 6 -24.09 -3.68 -29.61
N ALA A 7 -24.10 -2.38 -29.28
CA ALA A 7 -22.91 -1.53 -29.33
C ALA A 7 -21.79 -1.99 -28.37
N ALA A 8 -22.13 -2.58 -27.23
CA ALA A 8 -21.15 -3.11 -26.26
C ALA A 8 -20.34 -4.31 -26.80
N SER A 9 -20.78 -4.99 -27.86
CA SER A 9 -20.07 -6.13 -28.45
C SER A 9 -18.97 -5.73 -29.45
N ALA A 10 -19.01 -4.50 -29.96
CA ALA A 10 -18.13 -4.02 -31.03
C ALA A 10 -16.87 -3.30 -30.49
N GLY A 11 -16.10 -3.97 -29.63
CA GLY A 11 -14.91 -3.34 -29.03
C GLY A 11 -13.98 -4.20 -28.16
N PHE A 12 -14.21 -5.52 -28.04
CA PHE A 12 -13.50 -6.38 -27.07
C PHE A 12 -12.05 -6.73 -27.46
N ARG A 13 -11.17 -5.74 -27.50
CA ARG A 13 -9.71 -5.91 -27.58
C ARG A 13 -9.01 -5.11 -26.48
N LEU A 14 -8.72 -5.81 -25.37
CA LEU A 14 -7.77 -5.31 -24.39
C LEU A 14 -6.37 -5.26 -25.04
N THR A 15 -5.93 -4.09 -25.48
CA THR A 15 -4.54 -3.85 -25.87
C THR A 15 -3.66 -3.79 -24.62
N ALA A 16 -3.23 -4.98 -24.17
CA ALA A 16 -2.22 -5.14 -23.14
C ALA A 16 -0.90 -4.48 -23.59
N VAL A 17 -0.51 -3.38 -22.93
CA VAL A 17 0.74 -2.64 -23.22
C VAL A 17 1.71 -2.82 -22.06
N ARG A 18 3.00 -3.03 -22.37
CA ARG A 18 4.07 -3.13 -21.38
C ARG A 18 4.27 -1.78 -20.68
N ARG A 19 4.32 -1.78 -19.35
CA ARG A 19 4.65 -0.61 -18.52
C ARG A 19 6.01 -0.82 -17.87
N GLU A 20 6.97 0.05 -18.18
CA GLU A 20 8.27 0.12 -17.50
C GLU A 20 8.15 0.79 -16.12
N PRO A 21 9.02 0.46 -15.14
CA PRO A 21 10.20 -0.40 -15.27
C PRO A 21 9.95 -1.89 -14.99
N ALA A 22 10.66 -2.76 -15.70
CA ALA A 22 10.84 -4.16 -15.31
C ALA A 22 11.73 -4.28 -14.05
N VAL A 23 11.14 -4.75 -12.94
CA VAL A 23 11.79 -4.78 -11.62
C VAL A 23 12.44 -6.13 -11.34
N ARG A 24 13.76 -6.23 -11.55
CA ARG A 24 14.54 -7.44 -11.18
C ARG A 24 14.49 -7.68 -9.66
N LEU A 25 14.17 -8.92 -9.27
CA LEU A 25 14.20 -9.40 -7.90
C LEU A 25 15.61 -9.89 -7.52
N GLN A 26 15.99 -9.70 -6.25
CA GLN A 26 17.27 -10.20 -5.72
C GLN A 26 17.27 -11.72 -5.53
N HIS A 27 16.10 -12.32 -5.32
CA HIS A 27 15.91 -13.73 -5.00
C HIS A 27 14.71 -14.30 -5.77
N GLY A 28 14.73 -15.61 -6.02
CA GLY A 28 13.64 -16.29 -6.72
C GLY A 28 12.34 -16.31 -5.91
N ALA A 29 11.21 -16.18 -6.60
CA ALA A 29 9.89 -16.24 -6.01
C ALA A 29 9.64 -17.60 -5.33
N SER A 30 8.89 -17.60 -4.22
CA SER A 30 8.59 -18.80 -3.43
C SER A 30 7.16 -18.78 -2.89
N GLY A 31 6.64 -19.96 -2.56
CA GLY A 31 5.29 -20.13 -2.04
C GLY A 31 4.21 -20.24 -3.13
N LEU A 32 2.96 -20.29 -2.68
CA LEU A 32 1.78 -20.39 -3.54
C LEU A 32 1.03 -19.06 -3.54
N GLU A 33 0.75 -18.51 -4.73
CA GLU A 33 0.41 -17.09 -4.94
C GLU A 33 1.50 -16.14 -4.39
N PRO A 34 2.70 -16.11 -5.02
CA PRO A 34 3.84 -15.33 -4.52
C PRO A 34 3.69 -13.81 -4.68
N LEU A 35 2.59 -13.32 -5.27
CA LEU A 35 2.38 -11.91 -5.62
C LEU A 35 1.05 -11.41 -5.06
N ALA A 36 1.05 -10.26 -4.37
CA ALA A 36 -0.17 -9.58 -3.93
C ALA A 36 -0.01 -8.05 -4.02
N TRP A 37 -1.12 -7.34 -4.23
CA TRP A 37 -1.15 -5.87 -4.31
C TRP A 37 -2.05 -5.32 -3.19
N SER A 38 -1.55 -4.37 -2.40
CA SER A 38 -2.30 -3.69 -1.35
C SER A 38 -3.21 -2.60 -1.89
N GLU A 39 -4.23 -2.22 -1.10
CA GLU A 39 -5.10 -1.07 -1.37
C GLU A 39 -4.37 0.29 -1.25
N ASP A 40 -3.12 0.29 -0.77
CA ASP A 40 -2.22 1.45 -0.73
C ASP A 40 -1.07 1.36 -1.75
N HIS A 41 -1.31 0.65 -2.86
CA HIS A 41 -0.49 0.61 -4.07
C HIS A 41 0.92 0.02 -3.86
N ARG A 42 1.07 -0.90 -2.91
CA ARG A 42 2.30 -1.66 -2.64
C ARG A 42 2.15 -3.12 -3.08
N VAL A 43 3.05 -3.57 -3.95
CA VAL A 43 3.12 -4.97 -4.39
C VAL A 43 4.08 -5.73 -3.47
N SER A 44 3.64 -6.83 -2.86
CA SER A 44 4.50 -7.77 -2.16
C SER A 44 4.86 -8.96 -3.05
N VAL A 45 6.13 -9.38 -2.99
CA VAL A 45 6.63 -10.59 -3.65
C VAL A 45 7.28 -11.50 -2.62
N SER A 46 6.69 -12.67 -2.36
CA SER A 46 7.32 -13.70 -1.53
C SER A 46 8.49 -14.35 -2.27
N THR A 47 9.67 -14.32 -1.65
CA THR A 47 10.90 -14.93 -2.19
C THR A 47 11.59 -15.84 -1.17
N ALA A 48 12.54 -16.64 -1.66
CA ALA A 48 13.32 -17.58 -0.87
C ALA A 48 14.14 -16.98 0.30
N ARG A 49 14.25 -15.64 0.43
CA ARG A 49 14.94 -14.98 1.56
C ARG A 49 14.30 -13.68 2.05
N SER A 50 13.32 -13.11 1.36
CA SER A 50 12.65 -11.87 1.75
C SER A 50 11.24 -11.75 1.14
N ILE A 51 10.39 -10.90 1.70
CA ILE A 51 9.29 -10.31 0.94
C ILE A 51 9.85 -9.03 0.31
N ALA A 52 10.00 -8.99 -1.02
CA ALA A 52 10.29 -7.74 -1.71
C ALA A 52 9.00 -6.90 -1.79
N VAL A 53 9.07 -5.62 -1.46
CA VAL A 53 7.93 -4.70 -1.53
C VAL A 53 8.21 -3.57 -2.49
N LEU A 54 7.31 -3.39 -3.45
CA LEU A 54 7.38 -2.40 -4.52
C LEU A 54 6.25 -1.38 -4.32
N GLU A 55 6.57 -0.18 -3.83
CA GLU A 55 5.63 0.92 -3.62
C GLU A 55 5.49 1.73 -4.91
N GLN A 56 4.32 1.69 -5.54
CA GLN A 56 3.99 2.51 -6.71
C GLN A 56 3.65 3.93 -6.27
N LEU A 57 4.22 4.92 -6.96
CA LEU A 57 3.99 6.34 -6.71
C LEU A 57 3.67 7.04 -8.03
N SER A 58 2.72 7.98 -8.00
CA SER A 58 2.48 8.91 -9.10
C SER A 58 3.24 10.21 -8.82
N ASP A 59 4.54 10.20 -9.07
CA ASP A 59 5.44 11.34 -8.81
C ASP A 59 5.11 12.54 -9.73
N VAL A 60 4.82 13.70 -9.13
CA VAL A 60 4.53 14.95 -9.85
C VAL A 60 5.76 15.82 -10.12
N HIS A 61 6.94 15.38 -9.68
CA HIS A 61 8.19 16.14 -9.79
C HIS A 61 9.13 15.55 -10.86
N SER A 62 9.05 14.25 -11.14
CA SER A 62 9.77 13.62 -12.26
C SER A 62 9.02 13.71 -13.58
N GLY A 63 9.66 14.31 -14.60
CA GLY A 63 9.25 14.26 -15.99
C GLY A 63 9.50 12.91 -16.70
N GLY A 64 10.05 11.91 -16.02
CA GLY A 64 10.28 10.58 -16.57
C GLY A 64 8.95 9.85 -16.84
N GLN A 65 8.76 9.33 -18.05
CA GLN A 65 7.49 8.68 -18.45
C GLN A 65 7.24 7.34 -17.75
N ASP A 66 8.29 6.69 -17.22
CA ASP A 66 8.18 5.39 -16.53
C ASP A 66 7.38 5.48 -15.22
N MET A 67 6.92 4.33 -14.74
CA MET A 67 6.21 4.20 -13.48
C MET A 67 7.20 4.28 -12.31
N VAL A 68 6.96 5.16 -11.34
CA VAL A 68 7.89 5.32 -10.21
C VAL A 68 7.64 4.22 -9.17
N ILE A 69 8.64 3.37 -8.95
CA ILE A 69 8.58 2.20 -8.05
C ILE A 69 9.70 2.28 -7.01
N HIS A 70 9.32 2.46 -5.75
CA HIS A 70 10.24 2.41 -4.60
C HIS A 70 10.38 0.97 -4.10
N ARG A 71 11.61 0.52 -3.87
CA ARG A 71 11.91 -0.87 -3.47
C ARG A 71 12.34 -0.93 -2.02
N THR A 72 11.66 -1.76 -1.23
CA THR A 72 12.03 -2.12 0.14
C THR A 72 11.89 -3.64 0.31
N ALA A 73 12.28 -4.20 1.45
CA ALA A 73 12.09 -5.63 1.72
C ALA A 73 11.91 -5.94 3.21
N VAL A 74 11.15 -6.99 3.50
CA VAL A 74 11.11 -7.65 4.80
C VAL A 74 12.00 -8.90 4.73
N PRO A 75 13.14 -8.98 5.44
CA PRO A 75 14.00 -10.15 5.40
C PRO A 75 13.34 -11.35 6.10
N ALA A 76 13.67 -12.56 5.66
CA ALA A 76 13.29 -13.78 6.38
C ALA A 76 14.04 -13.85 7.72
N PRO A 77 13.41 -14.36 8.80
CA PRO A 77 14.08 -14.58 10.08
C PRO A 77 15.35 -15.42 9.94
N ALA A 78 16.41 -15.04 10.66
CA ALA A 78 17.69 -15.77 10.61
C ALA A 78 17.61 -17.14 11.32
N ALA A 79 16.87 -17.18 12.43
CA ALA A 79 16.60 -18.37 13.24
C ALA A 79 15.31 -19.08 12.78
N ALA A 80 15.31 -20.41 12.81
CA ALA A 80 14.13 -21.22 12.53
C ALA A 80 13.01 -20.99 13.57
N CYS A 81 11.76 -21.23 13.17
CA CYS A 81 10.62 -21.23 14.06
C CYS A 81 10.66 -22.45 14.99
N MET A 82 10.46 -22.22 16.29
CA MET A 82 10.41 -23.27 17.30
C MET A 82 9.02 -23.25 17.93
N LEU A 83 8.17 -24.18 17.49
CA LEU A 83 6.77 -24.28 17.95
C LEU A 83 6.70 -24.74 19.41
N LYS A 84 5.81 -24.12 20.19
CA LYS A 84 5.65 -24.40 21.64
C LYS A 84 4.76 -25.63 21.81
N VAL A 85 5.30 -26.85 21.66
CA VAL A 85 4.54 -28.13 21.79
C VAL A 85 4.57 -28.77 23.19
N GLY A 86 5.42 -28.27 24.07
CA GLY A 86 5.55 -28.75 25.45
C GLY A 86 6.73 -28.12 26.19
N PRO A 87 7.02 -28.57 27.43
CA PRO A 87 8.20 -28.17 28.19
C PRO A 87 9.50 -28.49 27.43
N LYS A 88 10.46 -27.55 27.41
CA LYS A 88 11.67 -27.66 26.56
C LYS A 88 12.50 -28.93 26.78
N LYS A 89 12.55 -29.46 28.02
CA LYS A 89 13.28 -30.70 28.36
C LYS A 89 12.60 -31.94 27.77
N GLU A 90 11.32 -32.11 28.10
CA GLU A 90 10.46 -33.20 27.59
C GLU A 90 10.43 -33.22 26.05
N VAL A 91 10.37 -32.05 25.41
CA VAL A 91 10.47 -31.93 23.95
C VAL A 91 11.81 -32.44 23.42
N ALA A 92 12.94 -32.11 24.06
CA ALA A 92 14.25 -32.57 23.63
C ALA A 92 14.39 -34.10 23.76
N GLU A 93 13.94 -34.65 24.89
CA GLU A 93 13.89 -36.10 25.14
C GLU A 93 13.01 -36.84 24.10
N CYS A 94 11.84 -36.27 23.77
CA CYS A 94 10.97 -36.81 22.74
C CYS A 94 11.62 -36.77 21.34
N LYS A 95 12.31 -35.67 20.98
CA LYS A 95 13.03 -35.57 19.70
C LYS A 95 14.13 -36.62 19.56
N GLU A 96 14.89 -36.88 20.63
CA GLU A 96 15.91 -37.94 20.65
C GLU A 96 15.28 -39.34 20.52
N LYS A 97 14.20 -39.60 21.27
CA LYS A 97 13.41 -40.85 21.18
C LYS A 97 12.88 -41.11 19.77
N PHE A 98 12.34 -40.09 19.09
CA PHE A 98 11.81 -40.25 17.73
C PHE A 98 12.92 -40.41 16.68
N ALA A 99 14.02 -39.65 16.79
CA ALA A 99 15.17 -39.79 15.89
C ALA A 99 15.85 -41.17 15.98
N SER A 100 15.87 -41.77 17.18
CA SER A 100 16.45 -43.09 17.46
C SER A 100 15.43 -44.24 17.40
N SER A 101 14.19 -43.99 16.98
CA SER A 101 13.13 -45.01 16.95
C SER A 101 13.47 -46.17 16.01
N VAL A 102 13.27 -47.39 16.52
CA VAL A 102 13.40 -48.65 15.75
C VAL A 102 12.36 -48.74 14.63
N ASP A 103 11.21 -48.06 14.77
CA ASP A 103 10.22 -47.94 13.70
C ASP A 103 10.70 -46.92 12.65
N PRO A 104 11.00 -47.36 11.41
CA PRO A 104 11.44 -46.46 10.35
C PRO A 104 10.37 -45.45 9.93
N THR A 105 9.07 -45.74 10.13
CA THR A 105 8.00 -44.80 9.79
C THR A 105 8.04 -43.57 10.69
N VAL A 106 8.35 -43.76 11.98
CA VAL A 106 8.51 -42.67 12.96
C VAL A 106 9.84 -41.94 12.74
N SER A 107 10.96 -42.67 12.69
CA SER A 107 12.29 -42.04 12.63
C SER A 107 12.53 -41.34 11.30
N GLN A 108 12.13 -41.90 10.16
CA GLN A 108 12.26 -41.22 8.85
C GLN A 108 11.32 -40.02 8.75
N SER A 109 10.06 -40.12 9.19
CA SER A 109 9.13 -38.99 9.18
C SER A 109 9.66 -37.83 10.03
N PHE A 110 10.17 -38.11 11.22
CA PHE A 110 10.75 -37.09 12.09
C PHE A 110 12.06 -36.48 11.53
N MET A 111 12.95 -37.30 10.95
CA MET A 111 14.25 -36.84 10.45
C MET A 111 14.20 -36.11 9.10
N LEU A 112 13.13 -36.28 8.33
CA LEU A 112 12.88 -35.58 7.07
C LEU A 112 12.03 -34.30 7.28
N ASP A 113 11.27 -34.20 8.36
CA ASP A 113 10.45 -33.03 8.66
C ASP A 113 11.28 -31.87 9.24
N ARG A 114 11.42 -30.82 8.42
CA ARG A 114 12.21 -29.61 8.71
C ARG A 114 11.51 -28.62 9.66
N VAL A 115 10.25 -28.88 10.05
CA VAL A 115 9.48 -28.11 11.04
C VAL A 115 9.52 -28.82 12.40
N PHE A 116 9.45 -30.16 12.43
CA PHE A 116 9.61 -30.95 13.66
C PHE A 116 11.07 -30.95 14.13
N ASN A 117 12.02 -31.09 13.21
CA ASN A 117 13.45 -31.17 13.48
C ASN A 117 14.29 -30.12 12.73
N PRO A 118 14.06 -28.80 12.94
CA PRO A 118 14.81 -27.73 12.26
C PRO A 118 16.31 -27.67 12.62
N GLU A 119 16.69 -28.29 13.74
CA GLU A 119 18.08 -28.42 14.22
C GLU A 119 18.72 -29.76 13.80
N GLY A 120 17.94 -30.64 13.15
CA GLY A 120 18.41 -31.88 12.55
C GLY A 120 19.40 -31.59 11.44
N LYS A 121 20.69 -31.81 11.70
CA LYS A 121 21.82 -31.53 10.79
C LYS A 121 21.75 -32.27 9.44
N SER A 122 20.77 -33.13 9.23
CA SER A 122 20.47 -33.83 7.97
C SER A 122 20.03 -32.90 6.84
N LEU A 123 19.31 -31.81 7.14
CA LEU A 123 18.75 -30.90 6.15
C LEU A 123 18.95 -29.44 6.57
N PRO A 124 19.21 -28.50 5.63
CA PRO A 124 19.22 -27.08 5.96
C PRO A 124 17.84 -26.62 6.46
N PRO A 125 17.72 -25.60 7.32
CA PRO A 125 16.42 -25.08 7.74
C PRO A 125 15.60 -24.55 6.56
N MET A 126 14.27 -24.61 6.63
CA MET A 126 13.43 -23.92 5.65
C MET A 126 13.55 -22.40 5.83
N ARG A 127 13.69 -21.68 4.72
CA ARG A 127 13.86 -20.22 4.69
C ARG A 127 13.05 -19.62 3.55
N GLY A 128 12.70 -18.35 3.69
CA GLY A 128 11.86 -17.62 2.74
C GLY A 128 10.38 -17.64 3.12
N PHE A 129 9.55 -17.13 2.21
CA PHE A 129 8.12 -16.89 2.46
C PHE A 129 7.22 -17.80 1.62
N LYS A 130 6.17 -18.32 2.28
CA LYS A 130 5.13 -19.21 1.75
C LYS A 130 3.95 -18.40 1.21
N TYR A 131 3.63 -17.28 1.87
CA TYR A 131 2.52 -16.40 1.50
C TYR A 131 2.66 -15.02 2.17
N SER A 132 2.05 -14.01 1.57
CA SER A 132 1.93 -12.66 2.14
C SER A 132 0.53 -12.10 1.88
N SER A 133 -0.08 -11.42 2.85
CA SER A 133 -1.40 -10.83 2.71
C SER A 133 -1.47 -9.44 3.36
N TRP A 134 -2.08 -8.49 2.65
CA TRP A 134 -2.19 -7.09 3.05
C TRP A 134 -3.50 -6.84 3.81
N SER A 135 -3.44 -6.10 4.91
CA SER A 135 -4.66 -5.62 5.57
C SER A 135 -5.38 -4.59 4.70
N PRO A 136 -6.64 -4.26 5.00
CA PRO A 136 -7.27 -3.04 4.49
C PRO A 136 -6.42 -1.79 4.74
N LEU A 137 -6.65 -0.76 3.93
CA LEU A 137 -6.05 0.56 4.11
C LEU A 137 -6.55 1.23 5.41
N GLY A 138 -5.64 1.79 6.21
CA GLY A 138 -5.97 2.46 7.47
C GLY A 138 -5.62 1.70 8.74
N CYS A 139 -4.87 0.60 8.65
CA CYS A 139 -4.61 -0.27 9.80
C CYS A 139 -3.32 0.05 10.59
N ASP A 140 -2.28 0.59 9.97
CA ASP A 140 -1.04 0.99 10.67
C ASP A 140 -1.14 2.40 11.30
N ALA A 141 -0.11 2.79 12.06
CA ALA A 141 -0.03 4.09 12.74
C ALA A 141 -0.09 5.31 11.78
N ASN A 142 0.24 5.11 10.50
CA ASN A 142 0.28 6.14 9.46
C ASN A 142 -0.93 6.05 8.51
N GLY A 143 -1.94 5.23 8.84
CA GLY A 143 -3.13 5.03 8.02
C GLY A 143 -2.91 4.17 6.77
N ARG A 144 -1.82 3.39 6.71
CA ARG A 144 -1.49 2.45 5.62
C ARG A 144 -1.91 1.01 5.93
N CYS A 145 -1.71 0.11 4.97
CA CYS A 145 -1.88 -1.33 5.14
C CYS A 145 -0.75 -1.94 6.01
N LEU A 146 -1.10 -2.94 6.82
CA LEU A 146 -0.17 -3.87 7.47
C LEU A 146 0.16 -5.04 6.53
N LEU A 147 1.33 -5.63 6.70
CA LEU A 147 1.77 -6.82 5.95
C LEU A 147 1.78 -8.04 6.89
N ALA A 148 0.89 -9.00 6.64
CA ALA A 148 0.99 -10.34 7.23
C ALA A 148 1.96 -11.20 6.41
N ALA A 149 2.96 -11.76 7.08
CA ALA A 149 4.06 -12.49 6.46
C ALA A 149 4.12 -13.93 7.02
N LEU A 150 3.85 -14.92 6.16
CA LEU A 150 3.95 -16.35 6.50
C LEU A 150 5.19 -16.95 5.85
N THR A 151 6.09 -17.43 6.70
CA THR A 151 7.36 -18.07 6.33
C THR A 151 7.16 -19.54 5.92
N MET A 152 8.19 -20.13 5.29
CA MET A 152 8.20 -21.56 4.92
C MET A 152 8.26 -22.50 6.14
N ASP A 153 8.79 -22.05 7.26
CA ASP A 153 8.85 -22.74 8.56
C ASP A 153 7.64 -22.39 9.46
N ASN A 154 6.51 -22.00 8.86
CA ASN A 154 5.21 -21.80 9.51
C ASN A 154 5.16 -20.70 10.61
N ARG A 155 6.13 -19.77 10.65
CA ARG A 155 6.04 -18.53 11.45
C ARG A 155 5.18 -17.49 10.73
N LEU A 156 4.13 -17.02 11.39
CA LEU A 156 3.27 -15.91 10.96
C LEU A 156 3.57 -14.66 11.79
N SER A 157 3.91 -13.56 11.12
CA SER A 157 4.27 -12.28 11.74
C SER A 157 3.57 -11.11 11.05
N ILE A 158 3.29 -10.03 11.80
CA ILE A 158 2.71 -8.79 11.27
C ILE A 158 3.80 -7.71 11.24
N HIS A 159 3.93 -7.05 10.10
CA HIS A 159 4.90 -6.00 9.85
C HIS A 159 4.21 -4.69 9.47
N ALA A 160 4.78 -3.58 9.92
CA ALA A 160 4.40 -2.24 9.49
C ALA A 160 5.62 -1.48 8.94
N ASN A 161 5.34 -0.41 8.22
CA ASN A 161 6.35 0.45 7.62
C ASN A 161 6.28 1.82 8.30
N LEU A 162 7.22 2.08 9.20
CA LEU A 162 7.18 3.27 10.08
C LEU A 162 7.61 4.53 9.33
N ASN A 163 8.76 4.48 8.64
CA ASN A 163 9.44 5.65 8.08
C ASN A 163 9.69 5.52 6.56
N ARG A 164 8.69 5.05 5.81
CA ARG A 164 8.71 4.73 4.35
C ARG A 164 9.69 3.60 3.93
N LEU A 165 10.95 3.65 4.35
CA LEU A 165 12.01 2.73 3.94
C LEU A 165 12.25 1.57 4.92
N GLN A 166 11.80 1.71 6.17
CA GLN A 166 12.04 0.74 7.24
C GLN A 166 10.79 -0.09 7.57
N TRP A 167 10.93 -1.40 7.49
CA TRP A 167 9.96 -2.37 7.98
C TRP A 167 10.29 -2.82 9.41
N VAL A 168 9.27 -2.95 10.25
CA VAL A 168 9.39 -3.43 11.63
C VAL A 168 8.35 -4.51 11.88
N GLN A 169 8.79 -5.62 12.47
CA GLN A 169 7.90 -6.66 12.99
C GLN A 169 7.19 -6.14 14.24
N LEU A 170 5.87 -5.99 14.17
CA LEU A 170 5.05 -5.52 15.29
C LEU A 170 4.65 -6.66 16.24
N VAL A 171 4.46 -7.87 15.72
CA VAL A 171 4.13 -9.07 16.51
C VAL A 171 4.44 -10.37 15.77
N ASP A 172 4.83 -11.42 16.50
CA ASP A 172 4.84 -12.83 16.05
C ASP A 172 3.56 -13.51 16.55
N LEU A 173 2.64 -13.86 15.65
CA LEU A 173 1.36 -14.47 16.01
C LEU A 173 1.49 -15.98 16.27
N THR A 174 2.47 -16.65 15.64
CA THR A 174 2.76 -18.06 15.92
C THR A 174 3.23 -18.22 17.36
N GLU A 175 4.10 -17.31 17.84
CA GLU A 175 4.54 -17.32 19.22
C GLU A 175 3.38 -17.12 20.22
N LEU A 176 2.54 -16.10 20.01
CA LEU A 176 1.40 -15.81 20.90
C LEU A 176 0.33 -16.90 20.87
N TYR A 177 0.13 -17.58 19.74
CA TYR A 177 -0.79 -18.70 19.66
C TYR A 177 -0.25 -19.93 20.42
N GLY A 178 1.05 -20.21 20.28
CA GLY A 178 1.71 -21.29 21.00
C GLY A 178 1.67 -21.12 22.52
N GLU A 179 1.77 -19.89 23.02
CA GLU A 179 1.57 -19.59 24.45
C GLU A 179 0.16 -19.95 24.92
N ARG A 180 -0.88 -19.48 24.21
CA ARG A 180 -2.28 -19.77 24.53
C ARG A 180 -2.61 -21.26 24.45
N LEU A 181 -2.04 -21.98 23.49
CA LEU A 181 -2.23 -23.43 23.37
C LEU A 181 -1.54 -24.18 24.52
N LEU A 182 -0.35 -23.75 24.94
CA LEU A 182 0.36 -24.33 26.08
C LEU A 182 -0.41 -24.08 27.39
N GLU A 183 -0.92 -22.86 27.61
CA GLU A 183 -1.79 -22.50 28.74
C GLU A 183 -3.10 -23.32 28.76
N ALA A 184 -3.66 -23.60 27.58
CA ALA A 184 -4.84 -24.46 27.42
C ALA A 184 -4.53 -25.97 27.41
N SER A 185 -3.27 -26.38 27.62
CA SER A 185 -2.81 -27.77 27.54
C SER A 185 -3.24 -28.48 26.23
N PHE A 186 -3.21 -27.77 25.11
CA PHE A 186 -3.62 -28.21 23.77
C PHE A 186 -5.06 -28.74 23.67
N ARG A 187 -5.96 -28.29 24.54
CA ARG A 187 -7.40 -28.58 24.51
C ARG A 187 -8.15 -27.47 23.78
N LEU A 188 -9.24 -27.83 23.09
CA LEU A 188 -10.08 -26.86 22.38
C LEU A 188 -11.17 -26.31 23.31
N CYS A 189 -11.83 -27.20 24.04
CA CYS A 189 -12.79 -26.88 25.09
C CYS A 189 -12.27 -27.29 26.46
N LYS A 190 -12.68 -26.54 27.51
CA LYS A 190 -12.27 -26.79 28.90
C LYS A 190 -12.76 -28.15 29.48
N GLY A 191 -13.63 -28.86 28.76
CA GLY A 191 -14.13 -30.19 29.13
C GLY A 191 -13.44 -31.35 28.40
N ASP A 192 -12.56 -31.08 27.44
CA ASP A 192 -11.94 -32.14 26.63
C ASP A 192 -10.92 -32.93 27.46
N ALA A 193 -10.88 -34.25 27.25
CA ALA A 193 -9.79 -35.09 27.75
C ALA A 193 -8.48 -34.73 27.01
N PRO A 194 -7.31 -34.81 27.67
CA PRO A 194 -6.03 -34.70 26.95
C PRO A 194 -5.90 -35.87 25.96
N CYS A 195 -5.49 -35.59 24.71
CA CYS A 195 -5.50 -36.58 23.63
C CYS A 195 -4.41 -37.65 23.73
N GLY A 196 -3.31 -37.40 24.45
CA GLY A 196 -2.20 -38.34 24.61
C GLY A 196 -1.01 -37.72 25.36
N GLU A 197 0.04 -38.51 25.57
CA GLU A 197 1.30 -38.04 26.14
C GLU A 197 2.21 -37.47 25.05
N LEU A 198 3.12 -36.55 25.39
CA LEU A 198 4.02 -35.94 24.39
C LEU A 198 5.00 -36.96 23.78
N GLY A 199 5.29 -38.04 24.51
CA GLY A 199 6.10 -39.16 24.06
C GLY A 199 5.47 -40.01 22.96
N ASP A 200 4.20 -39.78 22.61
CA ASP A 200 3.50 -40.42 21.49
C ASP A 200 3.65 -39.57 20.22
N PHE A 201 4.22 -40.16 19.16
CA PHE A 201 4.48 -39.43 17.91
C PHE A 201 3.21 -38.80 17.28
N PRO A 202 2.02 -39.45 17.28
CA PRO A 202 0.80 -38.82 16.78
C PRO A 202 0.35 -37.58 17.55
N GLU A 203 0.51 -37.54 18.89
CA GLU A 203 0.18 -36.37 19.69
C GLU A 203 1.23 -35.25 19.49
N PHE A 204 2.51 -35.61 19.33
CA PHE A 204 3.57 -34.67 18.94
C PHE A 204 3.26 -34.01 17.58
N GLN A 205 2.87 -34.80 16.57
CA GLN A 205 2.40 -34.29 15.27
C GLN A 205 1.13 -33.43 15.40
N ARG A 206 0.16 -33.84 16.22
CA ARG A 206 -1.06 -33.07 16.48
C ARG A 206 -0.73 -31.69 17.06
N ARG A 207 0.12 -31.59 18.07
CA ARG A 207 0.50 -30.29 18.68
C ARG A 207 1.28 -29.38 17.73
N HIS A 208 2.03 -29.94 16.78
CA HIS A 208 2.66 -29.17 15.71
C HIS A 208 1.63 -28.68 14.68
N SER A 209 0.74 -29.54 14.19
CA SER A 209 -0.30 -29.16 13.21
C SER A 209 -1.32 -28.14 13.75
N MET A 210 -1.56 -28.12 15.07
CA MET A 210 -2.29 -27.03 15.76
C MET A 210 -1.59 -25.67 15.71
N GLN A 211 -0.28 -25.64 15.44
CA GLN A 211 0.58 -24.44 15.43
C GLN A 211 1.21 -24.15 14.07
N ALA A 212 0.77 -24.84 13.01
CA ALA A 212 1.27 -24.69 11.65
C ALA A 212 0.25 -23.95 10.75
N PRO A 213 0.37 -22.62 10.57
CA PRO A 213 -0.44 -21.88 9.61
C PRO A 213 -0.26 -22.33 8.15
N VAL A 214 -1.39 -22.59 7.49
CA VAL A 214 -1.48 -22.87 6.05
C VAL A 214 -1.72 -21.58 5.27
N ARG A 215 -2.70 -20.77 5.70
CA ARG A 215 -3.10 -19.49 5.10
C ARG A 215 -3.62 -18.52 6.16
N MET A 216 -3.68 -17.24 5.79
CA MET A 216 -4.34 -16.19 6.57
C MET A 216 -5.05 -15.21 5.65
N GLU A 217 -6.17 -14.64 6.10
CA GLU A 217 -6.95 -13.64 5.36
C GLU A 217 -7.55 -12.60 6.30
N TRP A 218 -7.57 -11.35 5.85
CA TRP A 218 -8.09 -10.20 6.58
C TRP A 218 -9.58 -9.97 6.32
N SER A 219 -10.31 -9.48 7.34
CA SER A 219 -11.66 -8.92 7.17
C SER A 219 -11.61 -7.48 6.64
N GLY A 220 -12.78 -6.93 6.31
CA GLY A 220 -12.95 -5.48 6.22
C GLY A 220 -12.83 -4.81 7.60
N ILE A 221 -12.70 -3.49 7.62
CA ILE A 221 -12.66 -2.71 8.87
C ILE A 221 -14.07 -2.66 9.49
N CYS A 222 -14.16 -3.01 10.76
CA CYS A 222 -15.36 -2.93 11.59
C CYS A 222 -15.24 -1.77 12.58
N THR A 223 -16.08 -0.74 12.42
CA THR A 223 -16.18 0.39 13.35
C THR A 223 -17.24 0.10 14.41
N THR A 224 -16.88 0.29 15.69
CA THR A 224 -17.80 0.11 16.82
C THR A 224 -17.84 1.37 17.68
N GLN A 225 -19.01 1.76 18.17
CA GLN A 225 -19.16 2.89 19.09
C GLN A 225 -18.90 2.45 20.53
N GLN A 226 -17.90 3.07 21.16
CA GLN A 226 -17.63 2.96 22.59
C GLN A 226 -18.12 4.21 23.30
N VAL A 227 -19.01 4.05 24.28
CA VAL A 227 -19.45 5.15 25.15
C VAL A 227 -18.41 5.34 26.25
N LYS A 228 -17.82 6.53 26.33
CA LYS A 228 -16.92 6.93 27.41
C LYS A 228 -17.70 7.23 28.70
N HIS A 229 -17.00 7.30 29.83
CA HIS A 229 -17.54 7.68 31.14
C HIS A 229 -18.26 9.06 31.18
N ASN A 230 -17.99 9.95 30.22
CA ASN A 230 -18.65 11.26 30.07
C ASN A 230 -19.83 11.22 29.07
N ASN A 231 -20.35 10.04 28.72
CA ASN A 231 -21.39 9.81 27.70
C ASN A 231 -21.03 10.21 26.26
N GLU A 232 -19.78 10.58 25.97
CA GLU A 232 -19.32 10.77 24.59
C GLU A 232 -19.16 9.41 23.89
N CYS A 233 -19.72 9.27 22.69
CA CYS A 233 -19.43 8.13 21.82
C CYS A 233 -18.12 8.36 21.05
N ARG A 234 -17.17 7.42 21.15
CA ARG A 234 -15.99 7.33 20.30
C ARG A 234 -16.16 6.16 19.33
N ASP A 235 -16.02 6.43 18.03
CA ASP A 235 -15.85 5.38 17.04
C ASP A 235 -14.46 4.74 17.20
N VAL A 236 -14.43 3.43 17.40
CA VAL A 236 -13.22 2.61 17.50
C VAL A 236 -13.22 1.62 16.36
N GLY A 237 -12.25 1.78 15.45
CA GLY A 237 -11.99 0.84 14.36
C GLY A 237 -11.31 -0.43 14.87
N SER A 238 -11.70 -1.55 14.29
CA SER A 238 -11.06 -2.85 14.49
C SER A 238 -11.00 -3.62 13.17
N VAL A 239 -10.02 -4.52 13.04
CA VAL A 239 -9.90 -5.44 11.91
C VAL A 239 -9.67 -6.84 12.44
N LEU A 240 -10.12 -7.85 11.69
CA LEU A 240 -9.95 -9.25 12.03
C LEU A 240 -8.94 -9.91 11.08
N LEU A 241 -8.18 -10.85 11.60
CA LEU A 241 -7.29 -11.72 10.83
C LEU A 241 -7.61 -13.18 11.16
N ALA A 242 -8.11 -13.93 10.18
CA ALA A 242 -8.32 -15.36 10.33
C ALA A 242 -7.08 -16.10 9.85
N VAL A 243 -6.61 -17.07 10.64
CA VAL A 243 -5.43 -17.89 10.39
C VAL A 243 -5.85 -19.35 10.40
N LEU A 244 -5.73 -20.02 9.26
CA LEU A 244 -6.06 -21.42 9.06
C LEU A 244 -4.84 -22.30 9.33
N PHE A 245 -5.00 -23.35 10.14
CA PHE A 245 -3.94 -24.29 10.54
C PHE A 245 -4.08 -25.65 9.84
N GLU A 246 -2.99 -26.41 9.78
CA GLU A 246 -2.92 -27.73 9.10
C GLU A 246 -3.94 -28.73 9.65
N ASN A 247 -4.27 -28.65 10.94
CA ASN A 247 -5.22 -29.53 11.58
C ASN A 247 -6.71 -29.19 11.33
N GLY A 248 -7.03 -28.14 10.57
CA GLY A 248 -8.41 -27.70 10.33
C GLY A 248 -8.93 -26.63 11.29
N ASN A 249 -8.15 -26.21 12.30
CA ASN A 249 -8.53 -25.09 13.16
C ASN A 249 -8.33 -23.75 12.46
N ILE A 250 -9.08 -22.75 12.90
CA ILE A 250 -8.91 -21.35 12.52
C ILE A 250 -8.85 -20.48 13.77
N ALA A 251 -7.77 -19.71 13.93
CA ALA A 251 -7.69 -18.65 14.92
C ALA A 251 -8.13 -17.33 14.28
N VAL A 252 -9.15 -16.69 14.84
CA VAL A 252 -9.62 -15.36 14.44
C VAL A 252 -9.13 -14.35 15.46
N TRP A 253 -8.14 -13.55 15.07
CA TRP A 253 -7.56 -12.46 15.85
C TRP A 253 -8.36 -11.17 15.64
N GLN A 254 -8.49 -10.37 16.68
CA GLN A 254 -9.10 -9.04 16.65
C GLN A 254 -8.05 -7.99 17.02
N PHE A 255 -7.80 -7.06 16.11
CA PHE A 255 -6.86 -5.95 16.28
C PHE A 255 -7.63 -4.64 16.37
N GLN A 256 -7.32 -3.84 17.39
CA GLN A 256 -7.77 -2.46 17.51
C GLN A 256 -6.92 -1.57 16.59
N LEU A 257 -7.55 -0.59 15.95
CA LEU A 257 -6.88 0.34 15.04
C LEU A 257 -6.63 1.72 15.69
N PRO A 258 -5.51 2.39 15.40
CA PRO A 258 -4.37 1.88 14.62
C PRO A 258 -3.62 0.77 15.38
N PHE A 259 -3.07 -0.20 14.64
CA PHE A 259 -2.33 -1.32 15.21
C PHE A 259 -0.89 -0.90 15.49
N LEU A 260 -0.50 -0.91 16.76
CA LEU A 260 0.82 -0.46 17.23
C LEU A 260 1.73 -1.62 17.68
N GLY A 261 1.17 -2.81 17.93
CA GLY A 261 1.91 -3.98 18.42
C GLY A 261 1.02 -4.96 19.19
N LYS A 262 1.65 -5.82 20.02
CA LYS A 262 0.97 -6.83 20.86
C LYS A 262 -0.19 -6.26 21.69
N GLU A 263 -0.04 -5.06 22.24
CA GLU A 263 -1.07 -4.39 23.07
C GLU A 263 -2.35 -4.01 22.30
N SER A 264 -2.28 -3.90 20.96
CA SER A 264 -3.44 -3.64 20.11
C SER A 264 -4.29 -4.90 19.83
N ILE A 265 -3.89 -6.08 20.34
CA ILE A 265 -4.64 -7.33 20.15
C ILE A 265 -5.72 -7.47 21.22
N THR A 266 -6.97 -7.19 20.86
CA THR A 266 -8.12 -7.22 21.78
C THR A 266 -8.57 -8.65 22.12
N SER A 267 -8.58 -9.56 21.15
CA SER A 267 -8.99 -10.94 21.36
C SER A 267 -8.42 -11.90 20.31
N CYS A 268 -8.48 -13.20 20.58
CA CYS A 268 -8.32 -14.25 19.56
C CYS A 268 -9.16 -15.46 19.96
N ASN A 269 -9.98 -15.96 19.04
CA ASN A 269 -10.89 -17.09 19.23
C ASN A 269 -10.53 -18.22 18.27
N THR A 270 -10.60 -19.48 18.71
CA THR A 270 -10.39 -20.65 17.85
C THR A 270 -11.74 -21.24 17.40
N ILE A 271 -11.85 -21.60 16.13
CA ILE A 271 -13.03 -22.20 15.49
C ILE A 271 -12.57 -23.45 14.71
N GLU A 272 -13.32 -24.54 14.76
CA GLU A 272 -13.07 -25.72 13.92
C GLU A 272 -13.73 -25.53 12.54
N SER A 273 -13.00 -25.77 11.45
CA SER A 273 -13.57 -25.64 10.08
C SER A 273 -14.44 -26.83 9.65
N GLY A 274 -14.23 -28.01 10.26
CA GLY A 274 -14.87 -29.25 9.80
C GLY A 274 -14.46 -29.64 8.36
N ILE A 275 -13.25 -29.28 7.93
CA ILE A 275 -12.64 -29.65 6.65
C ILE A 275 -11.27 -30.30 6.90
N GLY A 276 -11.10 -31.53 6.41
CA GLY A 276 -9.80 -32.23 6.43
C GLY A 276 -8.84 -31.68 5.38
N SER A 277 -7.55 -31.62 5.74
CA SER A 277 -6.44 -31.10 4.91
C SER A 277 -6.80 -29.78 4.22
N PRO A 278 -7.06 -28.70 4.97
CA PRO A 278 -7.47 -27.44 4.40
C PRO A 278 -6.29 -26.76 3.68
N SER A 279 -6.55 -26.11 2.55
CA SER A 279 -5.53 -25.55 1.65
C SER A 279 -5.65 -24.05 1.43
N VAL A 280 -6.87 -23.52 1.55
CA VAL A 280 -7.21 -22.12 1.23
C VAL A 280 -8.26 -21.57 2.18
N LEU A 281 -8.13 -20.28 2.48
CA LEU A 281 -9.02 -19.48 3.31
C LEU A 281 -9.35 -18.19 2.55
N SER A 282 -10.61 -17.74 2.57
CA SER A 282 -11.01 -16.41 2.10
C SER A 282 -12.10 -15.84 3.00
N TRP A 283 -12.10 -14.53 3.22
CA TRP A 283 -13.11 -13.85 4.02
C TRP A 283 -14.27 -13.42 3.11
N TRP A 284 -15.49 -13.86 3.44
CA TRP A 284 -16.70 -13.40 2.76
C TRP A 284 -17.38 -12.33 3.61
N GLU A 285 -17.67 -11.20 2.98
CA GLU A 285 -18.49 -10.13 3.54
C GLU A 285 -19.60 -9.77 2.55
N TYR A 286 -20.79 -9.51 3.08
CA TYR A 286 -21.96 -9.05 2.35
C TYR A 286 -22.53 -7.83 3.08
N GLU A 287 -22.65 -6.71 2.36
CA GLU A 287 -23.19 -5.45 2.89
C GLU A 287 -24.47 -5.04 2.15
N HIS A 288 -25.52 -4.79 2.93
CA HIS A 288 -26.79 -4.29 2.41
C HIS A 288 -27.55 -3.50 3.49
N ASN A 289 -27.94 -2.25 3.19
CA ASN A 289 -28.68 -1.35 4.10
C ASN A 289 -28.10 -1.31 5.53
N ASN A 290 -26.79 -1.02 5.63
CA ASN A 290 -26.01 -0.97 6.87
C ASN A 290 -25.96 -2.27 7.70
N ARG A 291 -26.43 -3.40 7.15
CA ARG A 291 -26.20 -4.73 7.73
C ARG A 291 -25.04 -5.40 7.03
N LYS A 292 -24.01 -5.76 7.79
CA LYS A 292 -22.88 -6.59 7.34
C LYS A 292 -23.07 -8.02 7.82
N MET A 293 -23.20 -8.95 6.88
CA MET A 293 -23.11 -10.40 7.13
C MET A 293 -21.73 -10.88 6.69
N SER A 294 -21.21 -11.91 7.35
CA SER A 294 -19.89 -12.45 7.08
C SER A 294 -19.80 -13.97 7.27
N GLY A 295 -18.72 -14.55 6.77
CA GLY A 295 -18.32 -15.93 6.99
C GLY A 295 -16.90 -16.17 6.47
N LEU A 296 -16.31 -17.31 6.84
CA LEU A 296 -15.03 -17.73 6.28
C LEU A 296 -15.25 -18.85 5.28
N ILE A 297 -14.69 -18.71 4.08
CA ILE A 297 -14.71 -19.76 3.06
C ILE A 297 -13.43 -20.57 3.20
N VAL A 298 -13.57 -21.87 3.44
CA VAL A 298 -12.45 -22.80 3.62
C VAL A 298 -12.53 -23.83 2.49
N GLY A 299 -11.41 -24.05 1.80
CA GLY A 299 -11.27 -25.08 0.76
C GLY A 299 -10.25 -26.15 1.14
N SER A 300 -10.49 -27.38 0.69
CA SER A 300 -9.64 -28.56 0.95
C SER A 300 -8.64 -28.83 -0.17
N ALA A 301 -7.51 -29.44 0.18
CA ALA A 301 -6.61 -30.09 -0.77
C ALA A 301 -7.28 -31.26 -1.54
N TYR A 302 -8.42 -31.78 -1.05
CA TYR A 302 -9.16 -32.88 -1.69
C TYR A 302 -10.40 -32.43 -2.49
N GLY A 303 -10.70 -31.12 -2.54
CA GLY A 303 -11.78 -30.56 -3.35
C GLY A 303 -12.89 -29.79 -2.62
N PRO A 304 -13.46 -30.26 -1.49
CA PRO A 304 -14.62 -29.62 -0.87
C PRO A 304 -14.38 -28.17 -0.42
N VAL A 305 -15.43 -27.36 -0.49
CA VAL A 305 -15.43 -25.96 -0.04
C VAL A 305 -16.71 -25.64 0.74
N LYS A 306 -16.56 -24.99 1.89
CA LYS A 306 -17.67 -24.57 2.75
C LYS A 306 -17.47 -23.13 3.23
N ILE A 307 -18.57 -22.40 3.39
CA ILE A 307 -18.62 -21.19 4.20
C ILE A 307 -18.94 -21.61 5.64
N ILE A 308 -18.08 -21.25 6.60
CA ILE A 308 -18.29 -21.48 8.02
C ILE A 308 -18.70 -20.19 8.74
N PRO A 309 -19.52 -20.27 9.80
CA PRO A 309 -19.97 -19.10 10.55
C PRO A 309 -18.90 -18.57 11.53
N VAL A 310 -18.80 -17.26 11.64
CA VAL A 310 -17.83 -16.53 12.49
C VAL A 310 -18.54 -15.95 13.72
N ASN A 311 -18.79 -16.81 14.71
CA ASN A 311 -19.51 -16.45 15.94
C ASN A 311 -18.62 -15.74 16.97
N LEU A 312 -18.28 -14.48 16.71
CA LEU A 312 -17.45 -13.66 17.60
C LEU A 312 -18.28 -13.02 18.72
N LYS A 313 -18.41 -13.73 19.86
CA LYS A 313 -19.08 -13.22 21.08
C LYS A 313 -18.55 -11.85 21.55
N ALA A 314 -17.31 -11.51 21.22
CA ALA A 314 -16.65 -10.26 21.59
C ALA A 314 -16.99 -9.05 20.69
N VAL A 315 -17.47 -9.27 19.45
CA VAL A 315 -17.69 -8.19 18.47
C VAL A 315 -19.18 -7.88 18.33
N LYS A 316 -19.66 -6.87 19.06
CA LYS A 316 -21.05 -6.41 18.98
C LYS A 316 -21.37 -5.92 17.56
N GLY A 317 -22.50 -6.37 17.01
CA GLY A 317 -22.97 -5.98 15.67
C GLY A 317 -22.38 -6.82 14.52
N TYR A 318 -21.53 -7.81 14.80
CA TYR A 318 -21.02 -8.73 13.79
C TYR A 318 -22.06 -9.83 13.49
N PHE A 319 -22.63 -9.85 12.28
CA PHE A 319 -23.58 -10.89 11.87
C PHE A 319 -22.90 -11.96 11.02
N THR A 320 -23.30 -13.21 11.24
CA THR A 320 -22.82 -14.39 10.54
C THR A 320 -23.98 -15.32 10.18
N LEU A 321 -23.72 -16.27 9.29
CA LEU A 321 -24.59 -17.43 9.05
C LEU A 321 -24.85 -18.20 10.36
N ARG A 322 -25.99 -18.91 10.45
CA ARG A 322 -26.34 -19.76 11.60
C ARG A 322 -25.72 -21.16 11.52
N GLN A 323 -25.54 -21.67 10.31
CA GLN A 323 -24.98 -22.99 10.01
C GLN A 323 -23.97 -22.87 8.86
N PRO A 324 -22.99 -23.78 8.75
CA PRO A 324 -22.12 -23.84 7.59
C PRO A 324 -22.90 -24.08 6.29
N VAL A 325 -22.45 -23.46 5.20
CA VAL A 325 -23.04 -23.60 3.86
C VAL A 325 -22.02 -24.29 2.96
N VAL A 326 -22.38 -25.44 2.40
CA VAL A 326 -21.51 -26.17 1.46
C VAL A 326 -21.64 -25.54 0.08
N LEU A 327 -20.51 -25.15 -0.54
CA LEU A 327 -20.48 -24.59 -1.90
C LEU A 327 -20.19 -25.67 -2.94
N TRP A 328 -19.25 -26.55 -2.62
CA TRP A 328 -18.89 -27.74 -3.41
C TRP A 328 -18.60 -28.89 -2.43
N GLN A 329 -19.19 -30.07 -2.67
CA GLN A 329 -19.15 -31.20 -1.75
C GLN A 329 -18.20 -32.31 -2.21
N GLU A 330 -17.87 -32.35 -3.50
CA GLU A 330 -17.13 -33.42 -4.14
C GLU A 330 -15.67 -33.50 -3.67
N MET A 331 -15.28 -34.69 -3.20
CA MET A 331 -13.89 -35.08 -2.93
C MET A 331 -13.26 -35.69 -4.18
N ASP A 332 -13.14 -34.87 -5.23
CA ASP A 332 -12.60 -35.24 -6.55
C ASP A 332 -11.07 -35.28 -6.61
N GLN A 333 -10.38 -35.06 -5.48
CA GLN A 333 -8.91 -34.95 -5.39
C GLN A 333 -8.34 -33.77 -6.21
N LEU A 334 -9.17 -32.78 -6.60
CA LEU A 334 -8.72 -31.55 -7.25
C LEU A 334 -8.52 -30.44 -6.19
N PRO A 335 -7.27 -30.19 -5.75
CA PRO A 335 -6.97 -29.22 -4.69
C PRO A 335 -7.45 -27.81 -5.03
N VAL A 336 -8.16 -27.20 -4.08
CA VAL A 336 -8.60 -25.81 -4.18
C VAL A 336 -7.41 -24.90 -3.89
N HIS A 337 -6.88 -24.24 -4.92
CA HIS A 337 -5.62 -23.49 -4.87
C HIS A 337 -5.81 -22.04 -4.37
N SER A 338 -6.90 -21.41 -4.79
CA SER A 338 -7.19 -19.99 -4.55
C SER A 338 -8.69 -19.78 -4.53
N ILE A 339 -9.17 -18.92 -3.63
CA ILE A 339 -10.56 -18.46 -3.55
C ILE A 339 -10.52 -16.93 -3.47
N LYS A 340 -11.36 -16.24 -4.25
CA LYS A 340 -11.58 -14.79 -4.16
C LYS A 340 -13.07 -14.52 -4.01
N CYS A 341 -13.42 -13.64 -3.08
CA CYS A 341 -14.79 -13.19 -2.84
C CYS A 341 -14.94 -11.74 -3.34
N ILE A 342 -15.90 -11.47 -4.21
CA ILE A 342 -16.07 -10.17 -4.85
C ILE A 342 -17.50 -9.67 -4.62
N PRO A 343 -17.70 -8.50 -3.98
CA PRO A 343 -19.02 -7.89 -3.87
C PRO A 343 -19.43 -7.31 -5.25
N LEU A 344 -20.65 -7.61 -5.69
CA LEU A 344 -21.20 -7.12 -6.95
C LEU A 344 -22.64 -6.64 -6.78
N TYR A 345 -23.12 -5.86 -7.74
CA TYR A 345 -24.52 -5.47 -7.84
C TYR A 345 -25.17 -6.18 -9.02
N HIS A 346 -26.24 -6.94 -8.78
CA HIS A 346 -26.96 -7.67 -9.81
C HIS A 346 -27.89 -6.71 -10.56
N PRO A 347 -27.66 -6.40 -11.86
CA PRO A 347 -28.41 -5.33 -12.55
C PRO A 347 -29.89 -5.67 -12.76
N TYR A 348 -30.21 -6.91 -13.16
CA TYR A 348 -31.59 -7.35 -13.39
C TYR A 348 -32.40 -7.47 -12.09
N GLN A 349 -31.85 -8.09 -11.05
CA GLN A 349 -32.52 -8.29 -9.75
C GLN A 349 -32.44 -7.05 -8.82
N LYS A 350 -31.63 -6.05 -9.19
CA LYS A 350 -31.42 -4.79 -8.45
C LYS A 350 -30.99 -4.96 -6.99
N CYS A 351 -30.18 -5.98 -6.72
CA CYS A 351 -29.75 -6.36 -5.37
C CYS A 351 -28.22 -6.47 -5.25
N SER A 352 -27.71 -6.31 -4.03
CA SER A 352 -26.32 -6.68 -3.69
C SER A 352 -26.16 -8.20 -3.80
N CYS A 353 -24.99 -8.67 -4.25
CA CYS A 353 -24.65 -10.08 -4.34
C CYS A 353 -23.15 -10.27 -4.08
N SER A 354 -22.72 -11.51 -3.83
CA SER A 354 -21.29 -11.84 -3.71
C SER A 354 -20.93 -12.96 -4.68
N LEU A 355 -19.93 -12.72 -5.52
CA LEU A 355 -19.36 -13.70 -6.41
C LEU A 355 -18.15 -14.34 -5.72
N VAL A 356 -18.26 -15.63 -5.40
CA VAL A 356 -17.16 -16.46 -4.90
C VAL A 356 -16.58 -17.24 -6.08
N VAL A 357 -15.28 -17.11 -6.31
CA VAL A 357 -14.57 -17.79 -7.41
C VAL A 357 -13.45 -18.64 -6.84
N ALA A 358 -13.34 -19.88 -7.27
CA ALA A 358 -12.37 -20.87 -6.80
C ALA A 358 -11.59 -21.52 -7.94
N ALA A 359 -10.27 -21.56 -7.84
CA ALA A 359 -9.39 -22.26 -8.77
C ALA A 359 -9.18 -23.72 -8.31
N ARG A 360 -9.57 -24.69 -9.13
CA ARG A 360 -9.42 -26.15 -8.89
C ARG A 360 -8.76 -26.80 -10.09
N GLY A 361 -7.48 -27.13 -9.97
CA GLY A 361 -6.69 -27.61 -11.11
C GLY A 361 -6.73 -26.60 -12.27
N PRO A 362 -7.07 -27.02 -13.51
CA PRO A 362 -7.18 -26.11 -14.66
C PRO A 362 -8.51 -25.34 -14.75
N TYR A 363 -9.45 -25.60 -13.83
CA TYR A 363 -10.83 -25.10 -13.89
C TYR A 363 -11.07 -23.93 -12.93
N VAL A 364 -11.99 -23.04 -13.32
CA VAL A 364 -12.56 -22.02 -12.45
C VAL A 364 -13.98 -22.42 -12.10
N PHE A 365 -14.21 -22.67 -10.81
CA PHE A 365 -15.54 -22.82 -10.23
C PHE A 365 -16.02 -21.46 -9.72
N TRP A 366 -17.31 -21.18 -9.84
CA TRP A 366 -17.90 -19.94 -9.36
C TRP A 366 -19.23 -20.19 -8.67
N CYS A 367 -19.54 -19.33 -7.71
CA CYS A 367 -20.77 -19.36 -6.94
C CYS A 367 -21.26 -17.93 -6.71
N LEU A 368 -22.48 -17.64 -7.15
CA LEU A 368 -23.18 -16.39 -6.88
C LEU A 368 -24.06 -16.56 -5.64
N LEU A 369 -23.76 -15.76 -4.61
CA LEU A 369 -24.48 -15.69 -3.34
C LEU A 369 -25.47 -14.52 -3.39
N LEU A 370 -26.75 -14.82 -3.24
CA LEU A 370 -27.85 -13.85 -3.28
C LEU A 370 -28.63 -13.91 -1.95
N ILE A 371 -28.68 -12.80 -1.21
CA ILE A 371 -29.45 -12.74 0.04
C ILE A 371 -30.82 -12.12 -0.24
N SER A 372 -31.86 -12.93 -0.06
CA SER A 372 -33.27 -12.55 -0.25
C SER A 372 -34.03 -12.58 1.08
N LYS A 373 -35.30 -12.16 1.07
CA LYS A 373 -36.20 -12.32 2.23
C LYS A 373 -36.41 -13.78 2.65
N ALA A 374 -36.20 -14.74 1.73
CA ALA A 374 -36.33 -16.17 2.00
C ALA A 374 -35.04 -16.81 2.56
N GLY A 375 -33.90 -16.10 2.52
CA GLY A 375 -32.61 -16.60 2.96
C GLY A 375 -31.50 -16.40 1.93
N LEU A 376 -30.39 -17.11 2.13
CA LEU A 376 -29.25 -17.16 1.23
C LEU A 376 -29.51 -18.17 0.10
N ASN A 377 -29.59 -17.68 -1.13
CA ASN A 377 -29.61 -18.50 -2.33
C ASN A 377 -28.18 -18.65 -2.87
N VAL A 378 -27.86 -19.86 -3.35
CA VAL A 378 -26.52 -20.27 -3.78
C VAL A 378 -26.63 -20.82 -5.20
N HIS A 379 -26.08 -20.11 -6.17
CA HIS A 379 -26.03 -20.56 -7.57
C HIS A 379 -24.59 -20.87 -7.95
N ASN A 380 -24.24 -22.13 -8.15
CA ASN A 380 -22.88 -22.56 -8.47
C ASN A 380 -22.78 -23.16 -9.90
N SER A 381 -21.61 -22.99 -10.51
CA SER A 381 -21.23 -23.64 -11.77
C SER A 381 -19.71 -23.55 -11.97
N HIS A 382 -19.22 -23.86 -13.17
CA HIS A 382 -17.81 -23.81 -13.52
C HIS A 382 -17.59 -23.35 -14.97
N VAL A 383 -16.37 -22.91 -15.27
CA VAL A 383 -15.92 -22.53 -16.61
C VAL A 383 -15.05 -23.67 -17.17
N THR A 384 -15.52 -24.30 -18.24
CA THR A 384 -14.80 -25.36 -18.97
C THR A 384 -13.82 -24.77 -19.99
N GLY A 385 -12.78 -25.51 -20.38
CA GLY A 385 -11.85 -25.10 -21.45
C GLY A 385 -11.00 -23.85 -21.18
N LEU A 386 -10.93 -23.38 -19.92
CA LEU A 386 -10.21 -22.16 -19.56
C LEU A 386 -8.69 -22.35 -19.63
N HIS A 387 -8.13 -23.42 -19.08
CA HIS A 387 -6.71 -23.74 -19.22
C HIS A 387 -6.54 -25.24 -19.52
N SER A 388 -5.44 -25.60 -20.17
CA SER A 388 -5.04 -26.99 -20.37
C SER A 388 -4.18 -27.53 -19.22
N LEU A 389 -3.63 -26.65 -18.39
CA LEU A 389 -2.78 -26.96 -17.24
C LEU A 389 -3.30 -26.25 -15.98
N PRO A 390 -2.91 -26.69 -14.77
CA PRO A 390 -3.38 -26.09 -13.52
C PRO A 390 -3.16 -24.59 -13.39
N ILE A 391 -4.12 -23.91 -12.77
CA ILE A 391 -4.08 -22.51 -12.39
C ILE A 391 -3.15 -22.37 -11.17
N VAL A 392 -2.10 -21.55 -11.30
CA VAL A 392 -1.08 -21.32 -10.26
C VAL A 392 -1.30 -20.02 -9.49
N SER A 393 -2.11 -19.10 -10.01
CA SER A 393 -2.41 -17.81 -9.39
C SER A 393 -3.72 -17.24 -9.93
N MET A 394 -4.55 -16.69 -9.05
CA MET A 394 -5.81 -16.03 -9.40
C MET A 394 -5.94 -14.70 -8.64
N THR A 395 -6.36 -13.65 -9.34
CA THR A 395 -6.56 -12.31 -8.78
C THR A 395 -7.82 -11.69 -9.38
N ALA A 396 -8.41 -10.68 -8.74
CA ALA A 396 -9.69 -10.12 -9.17
C ALA A 396 -9.78 -8.61 -8.92
N ASP A 397 -10.35 -7.90 -9.89
CA ASP A 397 -10.73 -6.50 -9.76
C ASP A 397 -12.01 -6.41 -8.90
N LYS A 398 -11.88 -5.83 -7.71
CA LYS A 398 -12.99 -5.69 -6.75
C LYS A 398 -14.11 -4.76 -7.24
N GLN A 399 -13.87 -3.91 -8.24
CA GLN A 399 -14.79 -2.85 -8.67
C GLN A 399 -15.78 -3.32 -9.74
N ASN A 400 -15.34 -4.18 -10.67
CA ASN A 400 -16.16 -4.69 -11.78
C ASN A 400 -16.33 -6.22 -11.77
N GLY A 401 -15.63 -6.95 -10.89
CA GLY A 401 -15.72 -8.40 -10.80
C GLY A 401 -14.87 -9.19 -11.79
N THR A 402 -14.05 -8.52 -12.59
CA THR A 402 -13.15 -9.19 -13.55
C THR A 402 -12.13 -10.05 -12.81
N VAL A 403 -12.05 -11.32 -13.19
CA VAL A 403 -11.10 -12.28 -12.63
C VAL A 403 -9.98 -12.53 -13.63
N TYR A 404 -8.74 -12.54 -13.15
CA TYR A 404 -7.56 -12.89 -13.93
C TYR A 404 -6.98 -14.20 -13.39
N THR A 405 -6.65 -15.12 -14.28
CA THR A 405 -6.08 -16.44 -13.95
C THR A 405 -4.79 -16.67 -14.72
N CYS A 406 -3.75 -17.17 -14.04
CA CYS A 406 -2.52 -17.64 -14.66
C CYS A 406 -2.39 -19.14 -14.47
N SER A 407 -2.11 -19.88 -15.55
CA SER A 407 -1.77 -21.31 -15.49
C SER A 407 -0.26 -21.55 -15.58
N SER A 408 0.16 -22.80 -15.36
CA SER A 408 1.58 -23.18 -15.27
C SER A 408 2.35 -23.16 -16.59
N ASP A 409 1.70 -23.04 -17.76
CA ASP A 409 2.39 -22.68 -19.02
C ASP A 409 2.61 -21.16 -19.17
N GLY A 410 2.15 -20.37 -18.21
CA GLY A 410 2.29 -18.92 -18.16
C GLY A 410 1.20 -18.14 -18.90
N LYS A 411 0.18 -18.80 -19.49
CA LYS A 411 -0.96 -18.12 -20.11
C LYS A 411 -1.81 -17.43 -19.05
N VAL A 412 -2.12 -16.15 -19.30
CA VAL A 412 -3.06 -15.38 -18.49
C VAL A 412 -4.39 -15.22 -19.23
N ARG A 413 -5.50 -15.59 -18.59
CA ARG A 413 -6.85 -15.31 -19.09
C ARG A 413 -7.58 -14.34 -18.17
N GLN A 414 -8.22 -13.36 -18.78
CA GLN A 414 -9.21 -12.48 -18.19
C GLN A 414 -10.59 -13.14 -18.31
N LEU A 415 -11.41 -13.06 -17.27
CA LEU A 415 -12.79 -13.53 -17.23
C LEU A 415 -13.67 -12.38 -16.73
N ILE A 416 -14.68 -12.01 -17.50
CA ILE A 416 -15.57 -10.88 -17.22
C ILE A 416 -16.95 -11.44 -16.84
N PRO A 417 -17.47 -11.12 -15.63
CA PRO A 417 -18.79 -11.56 -15.20
C PRO A 417 -19.88 -10.82 -15.98
N ILE A 418 -20.68 -11.57 -16.73
CA ILE A 418 -21.86 -11.07 -17.45
C ILE A 418 -23.09 -11.64 -16.75
N PHE A 419 -23.85 -10.75 -16.12
CA PHE A 419 -25.13 -11.11 -15.54
C PHE A 419 -26.15 -11.42 -16.64
N THR A 420 -27.01 -12.38 -16.37
CA THR A 420 -28.24 -12.66 -17.12
C THR A 420 -29.43 -12.44 -16.19
N ASP A 421 -30.63 -12.70 -16.68
CA ASP A 421 -31.87 -12.67 -15.91
C ASP A 421 -31.89 -13.69 -14.75
N VAL A 422 -31.39 -14.90 -14.98
CA VAL A 422 -31.43 -16.02 -14.00
C VAL A 422 -30.05 -16.37 -13.41
N ALA A 423 -28.95 -16.10 -14.11
CA ALA A 423 -27.63 -16.62 -13.76
C ALA A 423 -26.46 -15.66 -14.07
N LEU A 424 -25.24 -16.11 -13.80
CA LEU A 424 -23.99 -15.49 -14.24
C LEU A 424 -23.38 -16.30 -15.38
N LYS A 425 -22.78 -15.61 -16.37
CA LYS A 425 -21.90 -16.19 -17.38
C LYS A 425 -20.56 -15.49 -17.35
N PHE A 426 -19.52 -16.12 -17.90
CA PHE A 426 -18.22 -15.49 -18.09
C PHE A 426 -17.87 -15.47 -19.57
N GLU A 427 -17.62 -14.27 -20.09
CA GLU A 427 -16.78 -14.13 -21.28
C GLU A 427 -15.32 -14.16 -20.86
N HIS A 428 -14.44 -14.69 -21.71
CA HIS A 428 -13.01 -14.78 -21.40
C HIS A 428 -12.11 -14.43 -22.58
N GLN A 429 -11.00 -13.75 -22.29
CA GLN A 429 -9.99 -13.36 -23.28
C GLN A 429 -8.59 -13.81 -22.84
N LEU A 430 -7.77 -14.26 -23.79
CA LEU A 430 -6.36 -14.54 -23.56
C LEU A 430 -5.57 -13.22 -23.58
N ILE A 431 -4.93 -12.88 -22.47
CA ILE A 431 -3.95 -11.79 -22.44
C ILE A 431 -2.64 -12.35 -23.00
N LYS A 432 -2.28 -11.91 -24.20
CA LYS A 432 -1.12 -12.42 -24.93
C LYS A 432 0.20 -11.83 -24.41
N LEU A 433 0.60 -12.22 -23.20
CA LEU A 433 1.86 -11.76 -22.58
C LEU A 433 3.10 -12.01 -23.46
N SER A 434 3.08 -12.99 -24.36
CA SER A 434 4.16 -13.24 -25.32
C SER A 434 4.38 -12.10 -26.32
N GLU A 435 3.33 -11.35 -26.68
CA GLU A 435 3.43 -10.17 -27.56
C GLU A 435 3.94 -8.94 -26.78
N VAL A 436 3.83 -8.95 -25.45
CA VAL A 436 4.17 -7.84 -24.54
C VAL A 436 5.58 -7.97 -23.94
N PHE A 437 5.99 -9.21 -23.63
CA PHE A 437 7.24 -9.53 -22.91
C PHE A 437 8.18 -10.46 -23.69
N GLY A 438 7.76 -10.99 -24.85
CA GLY A 438 8.50 -12.04 -25.56
C GLY A 438 8.36 -13.41 -24.90
N CYS A 439 9.33 -14.30 -25.11
CA CYS A 439 9.30 -15.64 -24.53
C CYS A 439 9.68 -15.61 -23.03
N VAL A 440 8.67 -15.55 -22.16
CA VAL A 440 8.81 -15.57 -20.71
C VAL A 440 7.96 -16.68 -20.07
N ARG A 441 8.35 -17.15 -18.89
CA ARG A 441 7.53 -17.98 -18.00
C ARG A 441 6.98 -17.14 -16.86
N THR A 442 5.69 -17.28 -16.58
CA THR A 442 4.98 -16.57 -15.50
C THR A 442 4.93 -17.41 -14.23
N HIS A 443 5.08 -16.78 -13.07
CA HIS A 443 5.06 -17.44 -11.74
C HIS A 443 3.94 -16.94 -10.81
N GLY A 444 3.28 -15.84 -11.15
CA GLY A 444 2.18 -15.26 -10.36
C GLY A 444 1.70 -13.93 -10.93
N ILE A 445 0.44 -13.58 -10.64
CA ILE A 445 -0.22 -12.35 -11.10
C ILE A 445 -0.96 -11.64 -9.96
N ALA A 446 -1.03 -10.31 -10.03
CA ALA A 446 -1.82 -9.47 -9.13
C ALA A 446 -2.33 -8.25 -9.88
N VAL A 447 -3.59 -7.88 -9.68
CA VAL A 447 -4.18 -6.66 -10.27
C VAL A 447 -4.06 -5.48 -9.31
N SER A 448 -3.91 -4.26 -9.84
CA SER A 448 -3.87 -3.03 -9.03
C SER A 448 -5.25 -2.70 -8.43
N PRO A 449 -5.32 -1.90 -7.35
CA PRO A 449 -6.57 -1.65 -6.61
C PRO A 449 -7.74 -1.09 -7.42
N CYS A 450 -7.47 -0.31 -8.47
CA CYS A 450 -8.48 0.19 -9.40
C CYS A 450 -8.43 -0.50 -10.76
N GLY A 451 -7.83 -1.68 -10.90
CA GLY A 451 -7.83 -2.43 -12.15
C GLY A 451 -7.03 -1.80 -13.30
N ALA A 452 -6.18 -0.80 -13.02
CA ALA A 452 -5.40 -0.08 -14.02
C ALA A 452 -4.26 -0.93 -14.61
N TYR A 453 -3.63 -1.76 -13.77
CA TYR A 453 -2.43 -2.51 -14.08
C TYR A 453 -2.52 -3.98 -13.63
N LEU A 454 -1.84 -4.86 -14.36
CA LEU A 454 -1.53 -6.23 -13.95
C LEU A 454 -0.02 -6.34 -13.68
N ALA A 455 0.36 -6.68 -12.45
CA ALA A 455 1.71 -7.07 -12.11
C ALA A 455 1.88 -8.58 -12.37
N VAL A 456 3.01 -8.95 -12.96
CA VAL A 456 3.32 -10.31 -13.41
C VAL A 456 4.74 -10.66 -12.99
N ILE A 457 4.95 -11.75 -12.25
CA ILE A 457 6.30 -12.27 -12.02
C ILE A 457 6.72 -13.11 -13.22
N THR A 458 7.79 -12.71 -13.90
CA THR A 458 8.33 -13.40 -15.06
C THR A 458 9.77 -13.89 -14.82
N THR A 459 10.15 -14.94 -15.56
CA THR A 459 11.54 -15.33 -15.80
C THR A 459 11.73 -15.60 -17.28
N GLU A 460 12.98 -15.56 -17.74
CA GLU A 460 13.37 -16.02 -19.07
C GLU A 460 12.72 -17.38 -19.45
N GLY A 461 12.12 -17.41 -20.65
CA GLY A 461 11.55 -18.59 -21.29
C GLY A 461 12.62 -19.52 -21.87
N MET A 462 12.26 -20.36 -22.83
CA MET A 462 13.24 -21.20 -23.54
C MET A 462 13.87 -20.40 -24.68
N ALA A 463 15.20 -20.42 -24.78
CA ALA A 463 15.95 -19.88 -25.90
C ALA A 463 16.50 -21.05 -26.73
N ASN A 464 16.16 -21.12 -28.02
CA ASN A 464 16.56 -22.20 -28.94
C ASN A 464 16.28 -23.62 -28.39
N GLY A 465 15.16 -23.80 -27.69
CA GLY A 465 14.76 -25.08 -27.07
C GLY A 465 15.47 -25.42 -25.76
N LEU A 466 16.43 -24.60 -25.29
CA LEU A 466 17.13 -24.79 -24.03
C LEU A 466 16.54 -23.93 -22.92
N HIS A 467 16.55 -24.46 -21.69
CA HIS A 467 16.24 -23.66 -20.50
C HIS A 467 17.45 -22.78 -20.12
N PRO A 468 17.22 -21.53 -19.68
CA PRO A 468 18.28 -20.65 -19.23
C PRO A 468 18.93 -21.21 -17.95
N VAL A 469 20.26 -21.22 -17.93
CA VAL A 469 21.07 -21.75 -16.83
C VAL A 469 20.78 -21.00 -15.52
N ASN A 470 20.62 -19.68 -15.61
CA ASN A 470 20.26 -18.82 -14.48
C ASN A 470 18.83 -18.30 -14.67
N LYS A 471 17.98 -18.41 -13.63
CA LYS A 471 16.63 -17.84 -13.65
C LYS A 471 16.65 -16.43 -13.05
N ASN A 472 16.66 -15.41 -13.89
CA ASN A 472 16.43 -14.03 -13.46
C ASN A 472 14.93 -13.79 -13.27
N TYR A 473 14.50 -13.58 -12.02
CA TYR A 473 13.12 -13.23 -11.70
C TYR A 473 12.93 -11.72 -11.81
N GLN A 474 11.84 -11.29 -12.44
CA GLN A 474 11.45 -9.89 -12.58
C GLN A 474 9.95 -9.74 -12.27
N VAL A 475 9.55 -8.58 -11.74
CA VAL A 475 8.16 -8.12 -11.77
C VAL A 475 8.02 -7.18 -12.95
N GLN A 476 7.09 -7.48 -13.84
CA GLN A 476 6.77 -6.68 -15.02
C GLN A 476 5.30 -6.27 -14.96
N PHE A 477 4.97 -5.13 -15.56
CA PHE A 477 3.65 -4.53 -15.47
C PHE A 477 3.00 -4.43 -16.85
N VAL A 478 1.68 -4.68 -16.89
CA VAL A 478 0.84 -4.56 -18.08
C VAL A 478 -0.27 -3.55 -17.80
N THR A 479 -0.44 -2.57 -18.68
CA THR A 479 -1.59 -1.68 -18.68
C THR A 479 -2.85 -2.44 -19.07
N LEU A 480 -3.88 -2.38 -18.21
CA LEU A 480 -5.20 -2.99 -18.45
C LEU A 480 -6.25 -1.95 -18.87
N LYS A 481 -6.14 -0.70 -18.39
CA LYS A 481 -7.07 0.40 -18.71
C LYS A 481 -6.46 1.41 -19.66
N THR A 482 -7.31 1.95 -20.52
CA THR A 482 -7.01 3.12 -21.35
C THR A 482 -6.94 4.39 -20.49
N PHE A 483 -6.40 5.46 -21.08
CA PHE A 483 -6.38 6.78 -20.44
C PHE A 483 -7.81 7.30 -20.20
N GLU A 484 -8.70 7.07 -21.16
CA GLU A 484 -10.07 7.53 -21.19
C GLU A 484 -10.89 6.87 -20.07
N GLU A 485 -10.74 5.56 -19.87
CA GLU A 485 -11.35 4.83 -18.75
C GLU A 485 -10.82 5.30 -17.39
N ALA A 486 -9.51 5.53 -17.26
CA ALA A 486 -8.91 6.02 -16.03
C ALA A 486 -9.38 7.46 -15.68
N ALA A 487 -9.45 8.33 -16.69
CA ALA A 487 -9.95 9.69 -16.56
C ALA A 487 -11.44 9.74 -16.17
N ALA A 488 -12.29 8.96 -16.84
CA ALA A 488 -13.71 8.84 -16.50
C ALA A 488 -13.90 8.35 -15.05
N GLN A 489 -13.16 7.30 -14.66
CA GLN A 489 -13.24 6.75 -13.31
C GLN A 489 -12.75 7.73 -12.22
N LEU A 490 -11.77 8.59 -12.51
CA LEU A 490 -11.35 9.65 -11.58
C LEU A 490 -12.42 10.75 -11.46
N LEU A 491 -13.17 11.07 -12.52
CA LEU A 491 -14.25 12.07 -12.52
C LEU A 491 -15.55 11.58 -11.86
N GLU A 492 -15.76 10.26 -11.79
CA GLU A 492 -16.95 9.61 -11.21
C GLU A 492 -16.67 8.89 -9.87
N SER A 493 -15.44 8.99 -9.37
CA SER A 493 -15.00 8.34 -8.14
C SER A 493 -15.85 8.69 -6.91
N SER A 494 -16.42 7.67 -6.28
CA SER A 494 -17.07 7.77 -4.96
C SER A 494 -16.07 7.90 -3.81
N VAL A 495 -14.80 7.56 -4.03
CA VAL A 495 -13.75 7.55 -3.00
C VAL A 495 -13.16 8.95 -2.77
N GLN A 496 -13.17 9.83 -3.79
CA GLN A 496 -12.72 11.23 -3.77
C GLN A 496 -11.37 11.48 -3.06
N ASN A 497 -10.42 10.56 -3.29
CA ASN A 497 -9.07 10.59 -2.73
C ASN A 497 -8.07 10.12 -3.79
N LEU A 498 -7.17 11.01 -4.23
CA LEU A 498 -6.24 10.73 -5.33
C LEU A 498 -5.18 9.70 -4.94
N PHE A 499 -4.70 9.73 -3.69
CA PHE A 499 -3.73 8.75 -3.19
C PHE A 499 -4.27 7.31 -3.18
N ARG A 500 -5.58 7.13 -2.95
CA ARG A 500 -6.25 5.81 -3.09
C ARG A 500 -6.36 5.36 -4.55
N GLN A 501 -6.09 6.23 -5.52
CA GLN A 501 -6.22 5.99 -6.96
C GLN A 501 -4.90 6.30 -7.70
N VAL A 502 -3.75 6.00 -7.06
CA VAL A 502 -2.40 6.19 -7.64
C VAL A 502 -2.21 5.46 -8.97
N ASP A 503 -2.80 4.28 -9.11
CA ASP A 503 -2.72 3.48 -10.33
C ASP A 503 -3.45 4.13 -11.52
N LEU A 504 -4.62 4.75 -11.30
CA LEU A 504 -5.31 5.57 -12.31
C LEU A 504 -4.58 6.89 -12.60
N THR A 505 -4.08 7.56 -11.56
CA THR A 505 -3.39 8.84 -11.73
C THR A 505 -2.03 8.69 -12.43
N ASP A 506 -1.32 7.56 -12.28
CA ASP A 506 -0.11 7.29 -13.09
C ASP A 506 -0.43 7.07 -14.58
N LEU A 507 -1.57 6.45 -14.94
CA LEU A 507 -2.00 6.36 -16.35
C LEU A 507 -2.28 7.74 -16.95
N VAL A 508 -2.97 8.60 -16.19
CA VAL A 508 -3.25 9.99 -16.57
C VAL A 508 -1.95 10.79 -16.71
N ARG A 509 -1.04 10.67 -15.73
CA ARG A 509 0.31 11.25 -15.75
C ARG A 509 1.10 10.82 -16.98
N TRP A 510 1.16 9.52 -17.25
CA TRP A 510 1.90 8.96 -18.39
C TRP A 510 1.43 9.55 -19.72
N LYS A 511 0.11 9.65 -19.93
CA LYS A 511 -0.47 10.26 -21.13
C LYS A 511 -0.08 11.73 -21.27
N ILE A 512 -0.17 12.52 -20.20
CA ILE A 512 0.16 13.97 -20.23
C ILE A 512 1.66 14.20 -20.41
N LEU A 513 2.53 13.41 -19.77
CA LEU A 513 3.98 13.47 -19.97
C LEU A 513 4.39 13.10 -21.41
N LYS A 514 3.64 12.20 -22.05
CA LYS A 514 3.86 11.78 -23.44
C LYS A 514 3.37 12.82 -24.44
N ASP A 515 2.16 13.33 -24.26
CA ASP A 515 1.47 14.19 -25.23
C ASP A 515 1.68 15.70 -24.96
N LYS A 516 2.29 16.07 -23.83
CA LYS A 516 2.61 17.44 -23.37
C LYS A 516 1.44 18.43 -23.34
N HIS A 517 0.22 17.92 -23.19
CA HIS A 517 -0.99 18.71 -22.97
C HIS A 517 -1.98 17.93 -22.11
N ILE A 518 -2.90 18.65 -21.45
CA ILE A 518 -4.08 18.04 -20.83
C ILE A 518 -5.14 17.90 -21.93
N PRO A 519 -5.69 16.70 -22.19
CA PRO A 519 -6.74 16.54 -23.20
C PRO A 519 -7.99 17.35 -22.89
N GLN A 520 -8.51 18.06 -23.90
CA GLN A 520 -9.59 19.04 -23.74
C GLN A 520 -10.84 18.47 -23.05
N PHE A 521 -11.27 17.26 -23.40
CA PHE A 521 -12.44 16.62 -22.78
C PHE A 521 -12.29 16.44 -21.26
N LEU A 522 -11.08 16.17 -20.78
CA LEU A 522 -10.78 15.99 -19.36
C LEU A 522 -10.80 17.34 -18.64
N GLN A 523 -10.26 18.38 -19.28
CA GLN A 523 -10.29 19.75 -18.74
C GLN A 523 -11.73 20.26 -18.62
N GLU A 524 -12.53 20.19 -19.68
CA GLU A 524 -13.93 20.63 -19.70
C GLU A 524 -14.80 19.84 -18.71
N ALA A 525 -14.64 18.52 -18.65
CA ALA A 525 -15.38 17.69 -17.69
C ALA A 525 -14.98 17.98 -16.24
N LEU A 526 -13.70 18.27 -15.98
CA LEU A 526 -13.21 18.61 -14.64
C LEU A 526 -13.69 19.99 -14.19
N ASP A 527 -13.63 21.00 -15.05
CA ASP A 527 -14.09 22.35 -14.73
C ASP A 527 -15.61 22.36 -14.48
N LYS A 528 -16.39 21.64 -15.29
CA LYS A 528 -17.82 21.41 -15.03
C LYS A 528 -18.09 20.69 -13.69
N LYS A 529 -17.22 19.75 -13.27
CA LYS A 529 -17.31 19.10 -11.95
C LYS A 529 -16.96 20.05 -10.80
N ILE A 530 -16.00 20.95 -11.00
CA ILE A 530 -15.63 22.01 -10.03
C ILE A 530 -16.81 22.98 -9.83
N GLU A 531 -17.44 23.43 -10.91
CA GLU A 531 -18.59 24.34 -10.85
C GLU A 531 -19.84 23.70 -10.23
N SER A 532 -20.13 22.44 -10.57
CA SER A 532 -21.34 21.73 -10.10
C SER A 532 -21.19 21.06 -8.74
N CYS A 533 -19.97 20.74 -8.30
CA CYS A 533 -19.70 20.08 -7.03
C CYS A 533 -18.61 20.84 -6.27
N GLY A 534 -18.97 21.50 -5.16
CA GLY A 534 -18.05 22.18 -4.24
C GLY A 534 -17.10 21.26 -3.45
N SER A 535 -16.66 20.14 -4.03
CA SER A 535 -15.69 19.22 -3.44
C SER A 535 -14.26 19.65 -3.77
N THR A 536 -13.41 19.74 -2.75
CA THR A 536 -11.98 20.02 -2.92
C THR A 536 -11.22 18.89 -3.65
N TYR A 537 -11.88 17.77 -3.96
CA TYR A 537 -11.28 16.66 -4.73
C TYR A 537 -10.99 17.06 -6.18
N PHE A 538 -11.94 17.72 -6.86
CA PHE A 538 -11.73 18.13 -8.25
C PHE A 538 -10.66 19.21 -8.36
N TRP A 539 -10.55 20.10 -7.37
CA TRP A 539 -9.44 21.06 -7.24
C TRP A 539 -8.08 20.38 -7.01
N ARG A 540 -7.98 19.36 -6.14
CA ARG A 540 -6.78 18.52 -6.00
C ARG A 540 -6.41 17.85 -7.33
N PHE A 541 -7.40 17.36 -8.08
CA PHE A 541 -7.16 16.72 -9.37
C PHE A 541 -6.69 17.73 -10.42
N LYS A 542 -7.26 18.94 -10.46
CA LYS A 542 -6.78 20.04 -11.31
C LYS A 542 -5.34 20.42 -10.99
N LEU A 543 -4.99 20.54 -9.70
CA LEU A 543 -3.61 20.79 -9.25
C LEU A 543 -2.64 19.70 -9.72
N PHE A 544 -3.05 18.44 -9.62
CA PHE A 544 -2.28 17.30 -10.11
C PHE A 544 -2.01 17.41 -11.62
N LEU A 545 -3.05 17.60 -12.43
CA LEU A 545 -2.93 17.72 -13.89
C LEU A 545 -2.01 18.87 -14.30
N LEU A 546 -2.16 20.06 -13.68
CA LEU A 546 -1.34 21.23 -13.94
C LEU A 546 0.13 21.00 -13.58
N ARG A 547 0.42 20.34 -12.45
CA ARG A 547 1.80 20.01 -12.06
C ARG A 547 2.45 19.01 -13.02
N ILE A 548 1.73 17.98 -13.48
CA ILE A 548 2.27 17.09 -14.53
C ILE A 548 2.50 17.84 -15.84
N LEU A 549 1.56 18.71 -16.24
CA LEU A 549 1.70 19.52 -17.45
C LEU A 549 2.95 20.41 -17.39
N TYR A 550 3.15 21.10 -16.26
CA TYR A 550 4.33 21.91 -15.98
C TYR A 550 5.62 21.09 -16.13
N GLN A 551 5.70 19.90 -15.49
CA GLN A 551 6.87 19.02 -15.64
C GLN A 551 7.08 18.50 -17.07
N SER A 552 6.01 18.19 -17.81
CA SER A 552 6.10 17.72 -19.21
C SER A 552 6.73 18.76 -20.15
N MET A 553 6.65 20.04 -19.75
CA MET A 553 7.23 21.19 -20.45
C MET A 553 8.57 21.64 -19.87
N GLN A 554 8.99 21.18 -18.69
CA GLN A 554 10.36 21.44 -18.25
C GLN A 554 11.36 20.72 -19.17
N LYS A 555 12.52 21.35 -19.39
CA LYS A 555 13.63 20.65 -20.02
C LYS A 555 14.08 19.54 -19.08
N ALA A 556 14.29 18.33 -19.61
CA ALA A 556 14.95 17.27 -18.87
C ALA A 556 16.26 17.83 -18.28
N PRO A 557 16.47 17.75 -16.95
CA PRO A 557 17.74 18.17 -16.36
C PRO A 557 18.84 17.29 -16.97
N SER A 558 19.66 17.87 -17.84
CA SER A 558 20.91 17.25 -18.29
C SER A 558 21.70 16.92 -17.04
N GLU A 559 22.00 15.63 -16.83
CA GLU A 559 22.49 15.04 -15.58
C GLU A 559 23.33 16.02 -14.75
N VAL A 560 22.67 16.72 -13.82
CA VAL A 560 23.36 17.59 -12.88
C VAL A 560 24.02 16.65 -11.88
N THR A 561 25.22 16.19 -12.22
CA THR A 561 26.16 15.61 -11.26
C THR A 561 26.19 16.56 -10.09
N TRP A 562 25.66 16.11 -8.95
CA TRP A 562 25.50 16.94 -7.76
C TRP A 562 26.89 17.34 -7.25
N LYS A 563 27.37 18.48 -7.70
CA LYS A 563 28.59 19.12 -7.21
C LYS A 563 28.16 20.09 -6.12
N PRO A 564 28.61 19.92 -4.87
CA PRO A 564 28.37 20.90 -3.82
C PRO A 564 28.96 22.24 -4.26
N SER A 565 28.11 23.24 -4.46
CA SER A 565 28.54 24.63 -4.63
C SER A 565 28.92 25.19 -3.25
N HIS A 566 30.14 24.88 -2.82
CA HIS A 566 30.81 25.65 -1.77
C HIS A 566 31.15 27.04 -2.32
N GLU A 567 30.17 27.95 -2.27
CA GLU A 567 30.48 29.36 -2.16
C GLU A 567 30.83 29.63 -0.69
N ASP A 568 32.13 29.60 -0.39
CA ASP A 568 32.65 29.85 0.95
C ASP A 568 32.41 31.32 1.36
N ALA A 569 31.22 31.59 1.89
CA ALA A 569 30.92 32.78 2.66
C ALA A 569 31.75 32.76 3.96
N LYS A 570 32.99 33.25 3.87
CA LYS A 570 33.91 33.42 5.02
C LYS A 570 33.33 34.42 6.01
N ILE A 571 32.51 33.94 6.94
CA ILE A 571 32.21 34.65 8.17
C ILE A 571 33.40 34.43 9.11
N LEU A 572 34.23 35.47 9.22
CA LEU A 572 35.30 35.55 10.20
C LEU A 572 34.70 35.59 11.61
N ILE A 573 34.86 34.51 12.39
CA ILE A 573 34.75 34.59 13.85
C ILE A 573 36.13 35.02 14.36
N SER A 574 36.23 36.31 14.68
CA SER A 574 37.38 36.89 15.34
C SER A 574 37.21 36.76 16.85
N ASP A 575 37.77 35.70 17.44
CA ASP A 575 37.87 35.58 18.89
C ASP A 575 38.85 36.61 19.48
N SER A 576 38.57 37.06 20.69
CA SER A 576 39.37 38.05 21.42
C SER A 576 39.35 37.73 22.92
N PRO A 577 40.41 38.11 23.68
CA PRO A 577 41.10 37.09 24.48
C PRO A 577 40.92 37.24 26.00
N GLY A 578 41.23 36.17 26.76
CA GLY A 578 41.20 36.22 28.23
C GLY A 578 41.69 35.00 29.01
N MET A 579 43.02 34.87 29.17
CA MET A 579 43.76 34.28 30.32
C MET A 579 43.61 32.79 30.71
N GLY A 580 44.76 32.09 30.76
CA GLY A 580 44.97 30.92 31.64
C GLY A 580 45.74 29.72 31.04
N SER A 581 47.08 29.79 31.03
CA SER A 581 48.08 28.76 31.46
C SER A 581 47.70 27.25 31.45
N THR A 582 48.56 26.29 31.04
CA THR A 582 50.04 26.27 30.87
C THR A 582 50.50 25.04 30.04
N GLU A 583 51.74 25.08 29.52
CA GLU A 583 52.61 23.94 29.11
C GLU A 583 52.16 23.02 27.94
N ASP A 584 53.02 22.48 27.06
CA ASP A 584 54.36 22.87 26.54
C ASP A 584 54.64 22.03 25.27
N ASP A 585 55.49 22.54 24.35
CA ASP A 585 56.31 21.80 23.34
C ASP A 585 55.65 20.83 22.30
N GLN A 586 56.15 20.60 21.07
CA GLN A 586 57.19 21.22 20.22
C GLN A 586 56.98 20.76 18.75
N GLU A 587 57.38 21.60 17.77
CA GLU A 587 58.07 21.29 16.48
C GLU A 587 57.51 20.21 15.49
N GLU A 588 57.74 20.24 14.16
CA GLU A 588 58.49 21.16 13.28
C GLU A 588 57.90 21.18 11.83
N GLY A 589 58.47 22.01 10.94
CA GLY A 589 58.05 22.31 9.55
C GLY A 589 58.24 21.19 8.51
N THR A 590 58.40 21.40 7.19
CA THR A 590 58.55 22.55 6.26
C THR A 590 58.13 22.11 4.84
N SER A 591 57.88 22.93 3.80
CA SER A 591 57.66 24.38 3.68
C SER A 591 56.76 24.71 2.44
N LYS A 592 57.29 25.24 1.32
CA LYS A 592 56.61 25.58 0.05
C LYS A 592 57.61 25.63 -1.14
N GLN A 593 57.05 25.60 -2.36
CA GLN A 593 57.52 26.19 -3.66
C GLN A 593 57.73 25.16 -4.79
N ALA A 594 57.64 25.45 -6.10
CA ALA A 594 56.88 26.41 -6.92
C ALA A 594 57.44 26.32 -8.38
N SER A 595 56.55 26.13 -9.36
CA SER A 595 56.66 26.62 -10.76
C SER A 595 57.61 26.00 -11.82
N ARG A 596 57.12 26.09 -13.08
CA ARG A 596 57.78 26.16 -14.42
C ARG A 596 58.08 24.92 -15.30
N GLN A 597 57.24 24.81 -16.35
CA GLN A 597 57.54 24.86 -17.80
C GLN A 597 58.63 23.98 -18.45
N SER A 598 58.20 23.21 -19.48
CA SER A 598 58.82 22.89 -20.81
C SER A 598 58.40 21.46 -21.25
N LEU A 599 58.42 21.00 -22.50
CA LEU A 599 58.20 21.47 -23.89
C LEU A 599 58.69 20.28 -24.78
N GLY A 600 57.98 19.94 -25.86
CA GLY A 600 58.45 19.02 -26.93
C GLY A 600 58.04 17.53 -26.82
N ASP A 601 57.87 16.78 -27.92
CA ASP A 601 57.84 17.22 -29.33
C ASP A 601 57.22 16.21 -30.34
N THR A 602 56.75 16.73 -31.48
CA THR A 602 56.57 16.15 -32.84
C THR A 602 55.82 14.84 -33.15
N GLY A 603 55.00 14.90 -34.21
CA GLY A 603 54.40 13.74 -34.91
C GLY A 603 53.54 14.12 -36.14
N LYS A 604 54.10 14.95 -37.03
CA LYS A 604 53.55 15.61 -38.24
C LYS A 604 52.86 14.75 -39.33
N GLY A 605 51.90 15.39 -40.02
CA GLY A 605 51.79 15.41 -41.51
C GLY A 605 50.43 15.01 -42.11
N VAL A 606 49.89 15.63 -43.18
CA VAL A 606 50.23 16.86 -43.95
C VAL A 606 48.93 17.45 -44.55
N ASP A 607 48.97 18.76 -44.81
CA ASP A 607 47.99 19.71 -45.40
C ASP A 607 47.39 19.29 -46.79
N ILE A 608 46.39 19.95 -47.39
CA ILE A 608 46.33 21.29 -48.05
C ILE A 608 44.85 21.48 -48.47
N ASP A 609 44.23 22.65 -48.70
CA ASP A 609 44.33 24.07 -48.27
C ASP A 609 43.16 24.80 -48.98
N ASP A 610 42.67 25.90 -48.43
CA ASP A 610 42.28 27.14 -49.12
C ASP A 610 41.41 28.02 -48.18
N THR A 611 41.74 29.31 -48.16
CA THR A 611 41.18 30.30 -47.25
C THR A 611 40.49 31.44 -48.00
N ALA A 612 39.46 32.01 -47.36
CA ALA A 612 39.24 33.45 -47.15
C ALA A 612 37.80 33.98 -47.38
N GLU A 613 37.52 35.10 -46.71
CA GLU A 613 36.44 36.08 -46.90
C GLU A 613 34.99 35.70 -46.53
N ASP A 614 34.74 35.81 -45.22
CA ASP A 614 33.95 36.89 -44.58
C ASP A 614 32.48 37.20 -45.00
N SER A 615 31.75 37.67 -43.98
CA SER A 615 30.45 38.37 -44.00
C SER A 615 29.13 37.58 -44.11
N LEU A 616 28.41 37.61 -42.98
CA LEU A 616 26.95 37.80 -42.87
C LEU A 616 26.00 36.71 -43.42
N HIS A 617 25.54 35.84 -42.51
CA HIS A 617 24.12 35.86 -42.10
C HIS A 617 23.91 35.16 -40.74
N GLN A 618 23.77 35.95 -39.68
CA GLN A 618 23.10 35.49 -38.47
C GLN A 618 21.60 35.44 -38.74
N SER A 619 21.01 34.25 -38.87
CA SER A 619 19.57 34.05 -38.72
C SER A 619 19.27 33.55 -37.31
N SER A 620 18.72 34.44 -36.50
CA SER A 620 18.32 34.26 -35.11
C SER A 620 17.36 33.09 -34.88
N ASP A 621 17.80 32.06 -34.13
CA ASP A 621 16.95 30.94 -33.66
C ASP A 621 16.33 31.24 -32.27
N THR A 622 15.84 32.46 -32.08
CA THR A 622 15.25 32.94 -30.81
C THR A 622 13.72 32.81 -30.75
N GLY A 623 13.03 32.77 -31.90
CA GLY A 623 11.56 32.88 -31.98
C GLY A 623 10.76 31.72 -31.34
N GLY A 624 11.36 30.54 -31.16
CA GLY A 624 10.68 29.40 -30.55
C GLY A 624 10.70 29.36 -29.01
N ARG A 625 11.45 30.27 -28.37
CA ARG A 625 11.84 30.12 -26.95
C ARG A 625 10.97 30.94 -25.98
N GLU A 626 10.53 32.11 -26.40
CA GLU A 626 9.64 33.01 -25.64
C GLU A 626 8.24 32.41 -25.37
N PRO A 627 7.48 31.89 -26.37
CA PRO A 627 6.12 31.39 -26.13
C PRO A 627 6.05 30.17 -25.20
N MET A 628 7.15 29.43 -25.07
CA MET A 628 7.26 28.31 -24.13
C MET A 628 7.45 28.77 -22.69
N VAL A 629 8.19 29.86 -22.47
CA VAL A 629 8.41 30.45 -21.14
C VAL A 629 7.15 31.13 -20.64
N GLU A 630 6.47 31.88 -21.50
CA GLU A 630 5.17 32.52 -21.19
C GLU A 630 4.13 31.47 -20.76
N LYS A 631 4.00 30.37 -21.51
CA LYS A 631 3.09 29.27 -21.17
C LYS A 631 3.45 28.57 -19.85
N LEU A 632 4.74 28.43 -19.53
CA LEU A 632 5.19 27.90 -18.23
C LEU A 632 4.82 28.83 -17.07
N LEU A 633 4.93 30.14 -17.25
CA LEU A 633 4.50 31.15 -16.27
C LEU A 633 2.97 31.13 -16.08
N GLU A 634 2.20 30.99 -17.16
CA GLU A 634 0.74 30.84 -17.09
C GLU A 634 0.34 29.59 -16.28
N ILE A 635 0.94 28.44 -16.57
CA ILE A 635 0.66 27.19 -15.83
C ILE A 635 1.08 27.34 -14.36
N GLN A 636 2.20 28.00 -14.06
CA GLN A 636 2.65 28.26 -12.69
C GLN A 636 1.65 29.15 -11.93
N ALA A 637 1.14 30.22 -12.56
CA ALA A 637 0.11 31.07 -11.97
C ALA A 637 -1.20 30.30 -11.70
N GLN A 638 -1.60 29.39 -12.60
CA GLN A 638 -2.75 28.50 -12.39
C GLN A 638 -2.52 27.52 -11.22
N ILE A 639 -1.31 26.95 -11.09
CA ILE A 639 -0.92 26.10 -9.95
C ILE A 639 -1.05 26.87 -8.64
N GLU A 640 -0.54 28.10 -8.58
CA GLU A 640 -0.59 28.95 -7.40
C GLU A 640 -2.01 29.35 -7.02
N ALA A 641 -2.87 29.69 -7.99
CA ALA A 641 -4.28 29.97 -7.76
C ALA A 641 -5.03 28.75 -7.18
N VAL A 642 -4.79 27.54 -7.70
CA VAL A 642 -5.40 26.30 -7.19
C VAL A 642 -4.86 25.94 -5.80
N GLU A 643 -3.55 26.08 -5.55
CA GLU A 643 -2.98 25.94 -4.20
C GLU A 643 -3.60 26.92 -3.21
N MET A 644 -3.83 28.17 -3.64
CA MET A 644 -4.41 29.22 -2.82
C MET A 644 -5.85 28.86 -2.43
N HIS A 645 -6.68 28.46 -3.40
CA HIS A 645 -8.04 28.01 -3.15
C HIS A 645 -8.07 26.81 -2.17
N LEU A 646 -7.29 25.75 -2.42
CA LEU A 646 -7.20 24.59 -1.53
C LEU A 646 -6.73 24.96 -0.11
N THR A 647 -5.81 25.93 0.01
CA THR A 647 -5.37 26.45 1.31
C THR A 647 -6.51 27.18 2.01
N ARG A 648 -7.22 28.10 1.32
CA ARG A 648 -8.33 28.87 1.90
C ARG A 648 -9.47 27.95 2.36
N GLU A 649 -9.81 26.92 1.58
CA GLU A 649 -10.78 25.89 2.00
C GLU A 649 -10.31 25.08 3.22
N HIS A 650 -9.03 24.70 3.29
CA HIS A 650 -8.50 24.01 4.48
C HIS A 650 -8.45 24.92 5.71
N MET A 651 -8.04 26.19 5.56
CA MET A 651 -8.07 27.20 6.62
C MET A 651 -9.47 27.35 7.22
N LYS A 652 -10.53 27.40 6.40
CA LYS A 652 -11.92 27.41 6.88
C LYS A 652 -12.27 26.17 7.71
N ARG A 653 -11.82 24.98 7.32
CA ARG A 653 -12.03 23.73 8.09
C ARG A 653 -11.30 23.76 9.43
N VAL A 654 -10.04 24.20 9.44
CA VAL A 654 -9.23 24.34 10.67
C VAL A 654 -9.87 25.36 11.62
N LEU A 655 -10.30 26.52 11.11
CA LEU A 655 -11.05 27.50 11.88
C LEU A 655 -12.40 26.96 12.39
N GLY A 656 -13.04 26.05 11.64
CA GLY A 656 -14.24 25.33 12.05
C GLY A 656 -14.01 24.47 13.30
N GLU A 657 -12.95 23.65 13.33
CA GLU A 657 -12.58 22.88 14.53
C GLU A 657 -12.21 23.82 15.70
N VAL A 658 -11.46 24.89 15.45
CA VAL A 658 -11.15 25.93 16.47
C VAL A 658 -12.43 26.55 17.04
N TYR A 659 -13.44 26.83 16.20
CA TYR A 659 -14.71 27.38 16.65
C TYR A 659 -15.49 26.40 17.55
N LEU A 660 -15.37 25.09 17.33
CA LEU A 660 -16.01 24.06 18.14
C LEU A 660 -15.33 23.85 19.50
N HIS A 661 -14.03 24.16 19.61
CA HIS A 661 -13.22 23.92 20.81
C HIS A 661 -12.82 25.23 21.52
N THR A 662 -13.53 25.54 22.61
CA THR A 662 -13.50 26.87 23.27
C THR A 662 -12.33 27.13 24.23
N TRP A 663 -11.54 26.12 24.61
CA TRP A 663 -10.41 26.25 25.53
C TRP A 663 -9.10 26.05 24.77
N ILE A 664 -8.53 27.16 24.29
CA ILE A 664 -7.23 27.20 23.61
C ILE A 664 -6.20 27.70 24.63
N THR A 665 -5.22 26.88 24.97
CA THR A 665 -4.07 27.29 25.80
C THR A 665 -2.91 27.77 24.92
N GLU A 666 -2.00 28.56 25.48
CA GLU A 666 -0.84 29.12 24.78
C GLU A 666 -0.04 28.06 23.99
N ASN A 667 0.27 26.91 24.61
CA ASN A 667 1.00 25.80 24.01
C ASN A 667 0.24 25.06 22.88
N THR A 668 -1.07 25.23 22.79
CA THR A 668 -1.98 24.53 21.85
C THR A 668 -2.53 25.45 20.76
N SER A 669 -1.99 26.66 20.67
CA SER A 669 -2.55 27.71 19.81
C SER A 669 -2.25 27.46 18.32
N ILE A 670 -3.32 27.19 17.56
CA ILE A 670 -3.34 27.46 16.12
C ILE A 670 -3.25 28.99 15.95
N PRO A 671 -2.47 29.52 14.98
CA PRO A 671 -2.30 30.97 14.74
C PRO A 671 -3.58 31.61 14.17
N THR A 672 -4.64 31.56 14.96
CA THR A 672 -6.03 31.77 14.56
C THR A 672 -6.24 33.19 14.04
N ARG A 673 -5.61 34.18 14.69
CA ARG A 673 -5.66 35.58 14.22
C ARG A 673 -5.00 35.74 12.85
N GLY A 674 -3.81 35.17 12.66
CA GLY A 674 -3.10 35.20 11.38
C GLY A 674 -3.86 34.49 10.25
N VAL A 675 -4.47 33.34 10.53
CA VAL A 675 -5.33 32.63 9.57
C VAL A 675 -6.59 33.44 9.23
N CYS A 676 -7.24 34.08 10.22
CA CYS A 676 -8.35 34.99 9.97
C CYS A 676 -7.93 36.19 9.11
N ASP A 677 -6.82 36.85 9.45
CA ASP A 677 -6.33 38.03 8.71
C ASP A 677 -5.92 37.66 7.28
N PHE A 678 -5.29 36.51 7.04
CA PHE A 678 -4.98 35.98 5.71
C PHE A 678 -6.24 35.65 4.89
N LEU A 679 -7.29 35.11 5.51
CA LEU A 679 -8.56 34.90 4.81
C LEU A 679 -9.24 36.22 4.45
N MET A 680 -9.01 37.30 5.22
CA MET A 680 -9.59 38.63 5.00
C MET A 680 -8.73 39.56 4.15
N SER A 681 -7.47 39.22 3.84
CA SER A 681 -6.52 40.13 3.16
C SER A 681 -6.73 40.29 1.65
N ASP A 682 -7.63 39.51 1.06
CA ASP A 682 -7.91 39.50 -0.38
C ASP A 682 -9.32 40.03 -0.64
N ASP A 683 -9.41 41.33 -0.92
CA ASP A 683 -10.67 42.04 -1.22
C ASP A 683 -11.35 41.55 -2.51
N ALA A 684 -10.63 40.88 -3.42
CA ALA A 684 -11.20 40.30 -4.63
C ALA A 684 -11.91 38.95 -4.38
N TYR A 685 -11.67 38.30 -3.23
CA TYR A 685 -12.23 36.99 -2.90
C TYR A 685 -13.38 37.08 -1.88
N ASP A 686 -14.61 37.30 -2.37
CA ASP A 686 -15.82 37.48 -1.55
C ASP A 686 -16.33 36.18 -0.87
N ASP A 687 -15.60 35.68 0.14
CA ASP A 687 -15.99 34.50 0.90
C ASP A 687 -16.88 34.85 2.12
N ARG A 688 -18.19 34.98 1.85
CA ARG A 688 -19.20 35.19 2.89
C ARG A 688 -19.15 34.14 4.02
N THR A 689 -18.79 32.89 3.70
CA THR A 689 -18.71 31.79 4.69
C THR A 689 -17.53 32.01 5.63
N ALA A 690 -16.37 32.37 5.10
CA ALA A 690 -15.21 32.77 5.89
C ALA A 690 -15.55 33.96 6.81
N ARG A 691 -16.15 35.04 6.28
CA ARG A 691 -16.50 36.23 7.07
C ARG A 691 -17.42 35.91 8.25
N VAL A 692 -18.43 35.08 8.04
CA VAL A 692 -19.35 34.64 9.10
C VAL A 692 -18.62 33.82 10.17
N LEU A 693 -17.83 32.83 9.76
CA LEU A 693 -17.04 31.99 10.68
C LEU A 693 -16.05 32.83 11.51
N ILE A 694 -15.29 33.71 10.86
CA ILE A 694 -14.33 34.62 11.50
C ILE A 694 -15.05 35.55 12.49
N GLY A 695 -16.20 36.11 12.11
CA GLY A 695 -17.02 36.94 12.99
C GLY A 695 -17.52 36.20 14.25
N HIS A 696 -17.81 34.90 14.14
CA HIS A 696 -18.16 34.07 15.30
C HIS A 696 -16.96 33.70 16.17
N ILE A 697 -15.79 33.42 15.57
CA ILE A 697 -14.54 33.11 16.28
C ILE A 697 -14.05 34.34 17.06
N LEU A 698 -13.97 35.51 16.43
CA LEU A 698 -13.53 36.75 17.08
C LEU A 698 -14.43 37.14 18.27
N LYS A 699 -15.74 36.85 18.21
CA LYS A 699 -16.68 37.00 19.33
C LYS A 699 -16.42 36.01 20.46
N LYS A 700 -16.05 34.75 20.17
CA LYS A 700 -15.73 33.74 21.19
C LYS A 700 -14.38 33.98 21.87
N MET A 701 -13.36 34.46 21.13
CA MET A 701 -11.99 34.54 21.62
C MET A 701 -11.72 35.70 22.61
N ASN A 702 -12.65 36.62 22.86
CA ASN A 702 -12.51 37.70 23.85
C ASN A 702 -11.17 38.47 23.80
N LYS A 703 -10.64 38.71 22.58
CA LYS A 703 -9.32 39.32 22.32
C LYS A 703 -8.10 38.56 22.87
N GLN A 704 -8.23 37.30 23.28
CA GLN A 704 -7.06 36.47 23.60
C GLN A 704 -6.23 36.23 22.33
N THR A 705 -4.96 36.63 22.37
CA THR A 705 -3.99 36.45 21.31
C THR A 705 -2.75 35.78 21.88
N PHE A 706 -2.44 34.59 21.36
CA PHE A 706 -1.21 33.87 21.68
C PHE A 706 -0.24 34.05 20.49
N PRO A 707 0.71 35.00 20.55
CA PRO A 707 1.72 35.13 19.51
C PRO A 707 2.64 33.91 19.51
N GLU A 708 2.96 33.40 18.33
CA GLU A 708 4.04 32.42 18.17
C GLU A 708 5.37 33.13 18.45
N HIS A 709 6.26 32.50 19.23
CA HIS A 709 7.60 33.03 19.52
C HIS A 709 8.66 32.11 18.93
N CYS A 710 9.77 32.69 18.47
CA CYS A 710 10.91 31.97 17.92
C CYS A 710 11.66 31.19 19.01
N SER A 711 11.89 29.90 18.79
CA SER A 711 12.53 29.00 19.76
C SER A 711 13.97 29.45 20.08
N LEU A 712 14.68 29.98 19.09
CA LEU A 712 16.06 30.45 19.18
C LEU A 712 16.18 31.82 19.85
N CYS A 713 15.48 32.84 19.36
CA CYS A 713 15.68 34.23 19.80
C CYS A 713 14.50 34.87 20.54
N LYS A 714 13.43 34.11 20.83
CA LYS A 714 12.20 34.51 21.55
C LYS A 714 11.36 35.65 20.94
N GLU A 715 11.86 36.32 19.91
CA GLU A 715 11.11 37.25 19.06
C GLU A 715 9.82 36.66 18.49
N ILE A 716 8.82 37.52 18.25
CA ILE A 716 7.53 37.13 17.67
C ILE A 716 7.71 36.62 16.23
N LEU A 717 6.99 35.54 15.90
CA LEU A 717 6.86 34.98 14.56
C LEU A 717 5.52 35.45 13.93
N PRO A 718 5.54 36.50 13.09
CA PRO A 718 4.33 36.98 12.45
C PRO A 718 3.77 35.98 11.42
N PHE A 719 2.47 36.07 11.17
CA PHE A 719 1.79 35.29 10.13
C PHE A 719 1.76 36.09 8.82
N THR A 720 2.91 36.18 8.16
CA THR A 720 3.06 36.88 6.86
C THR A 720 2.92 35.94 5.65
N ASP A 721 3.29 34.66 5.80
CA ASP A 721 3.18 33.63 4.77
C ASP A 721 2.51 32.38 5.35
N ARG A 722 1.74 31.66 4.51
CA ARG A 722 1.13 30.35 4.81
C ARG A 722 2.15 29.20 4.81
N LYS A 723 3.27 29.33 4.09
CA LYS A 723 4.31 28.28 3.92
C LYS A 723 5.45 28.39 4.94
N GLN A 724 5.76 29.60 5.42
CA GLN A 724 6.87 29.84 6.36
C GLN A 724 6.59 30.98 7.34
N ALA A 725 7.42 31.08 8.37
CA ALA A 725 7.45 32.16 9.35
C ALA A 725 8.90 32.66 9.47
N VAL A 726 9.09 33.98 9.49
CA VAL A 726 10.41 34.60 9.64
C VAL A 726 10.34 35.56 10.82
N CYS A 727 11.24 35.42 11.81
CA CYS A 727 11.30 36.38 12.92
C CYS A 727 12.02 37.68 12.50
N SER A 728 11.89 38.73 13.30
CA SER A 728 12.65 39.99 13.18
C SER A 728 14.17 39.79 12.99
N ASN A 729 14.76 38.79 13.65
CA ASN A 729 16.18 38.43 13.54
C ASN A 729 16.52 37.49 12.37
N GLY A 730 15.62 37.25 11.41
CA GLY A 730 15.89 36.49 10.19
C GLY A 730 15.82 34.96 10.28
N HIS A 731 15.55 34.35 11.45
CA HIS A 731 15.34 32.90 11.54
C HIS A 731 14.08 32.46 10.79
N ILE A 732 14.20 31.46 9.92
CA ILE A 732 13.13 30.94 9.07
C ILE A 732 12.63 29.59 9.59
N TRP A 733 11.32 29.44 9.72
CA TRP A 733 10.64 28.21 10.12
C TRP A 733 9.55 27.84 9.10
N LEU A 734 9.52 26.60 8.64
CA LEU A 734 8.45 26.14 7.75
C LEU A 734 7.15 25.93 8.56
N ARG A 735 6.00 26.28 7.98
CA ARG A 735 4.69 26.13 8.65
C ARG A 735 4.08 24.76 8.34
N CYS A 736 3.46 24.17 9.37
CA CYS A 736 2.68 22.94 9.26
C CYS A 736 1.49 23.17 8.32
N PHE A 737 1.39 22.50 7.16
CA PHE A 737 0.26 22.76 6.26
C PHE A 737 -1.12 22.33 6.83
N LEU A 738 -1.13 21.51 7.89
CA LEU A 738 -2.35 21.03 8.55
C LEU A 738 -2.90 22.00 9.61
N THR A 739 -2.04 22.68 10.36
CA THR A 739 -2.40 23.56 11.49
C THR A 739 -1.89 25.00 11.35
N TYR A 740 -1.11 25.29 10.31
CA TYR A 740 -0.44 26.55 9.99
C TYR A 740 0.56 27.09 11.03
N GLN A 741 0.76 26.39 12.15
CA GLN A 741 1.76 26.70 13.16
C GLN A 741 3.19 26.48 12.62
N SER A 742 4.12 27.30 13.07
CA SER A 742 5.56 27.16 12.82
C SER A 742 6.12 25.83 13.33
N CYS A 743 6.80 25.07 12.46
CA CYS A 743 7.51 23.85 12.83
C CYS A 743 8.91 24.19 13.35
N GLN A 744 8.98 24.50 14.64
CA GLN A 744 10.22 24.93 15.32
C GLN A 744 11.03 23.77 15.93
N SER A 745 10.70 22.53 15.55
CA SER A 745 11.40 21.29 15.90
C SER A 745 12.16 20.78 14.68
N LEU A 746 13.34 20.19 14.89
CA LEU A 746 14.08 19.46 13.85
C LEU A 746 13.37 18.17 13.40
N VAL A 747 12.42 17.68 14.19
CA VAL A 747 11.61 16.50 13.90
C VAL A 747 10.22 16.94 13.45
N TYR A 748 9.92 16.70 12.18
CA TYR A 748 8.66 17.00 11.52
C TYR A 748 8.35 15.93 10.48
N ARG A 749 7.09 15.86 10.05
CA ARG A 749 6.59 14.87 9.08
C ARG A 749 6.49 15.45 7.68
N ARG A 750 6.60 14.62 6.64
CA ARG A 750 6.57 15.02 5.23
C ARG A 750 5.50 14.28 4.44
N CYS A 751 4.80 15.01 3.58
CA CYS A 751 3.95 14.45 2.54
C CYS A 751 4.79 13.61 1.56
N LEU A 752 4.43 12.34 1.38
CA LEU A 752 5.14 11.38 0.52
C LEU A 752 5.23 11.80 -0.97
N LEU A 753 4.30 12.64 -1.48
CA LEU A 753 4.29 13.08 -2.88
C LEU A 753 4.76 14.52 -3.15
N HIS A 754 4.77 15.41 -2.14
CA HIS A 754 5.01 16.86 -2.33
C HIS A 754 5.95 17.50 -1.31
N ASP A 755 6.57 16.71 -0.43
CA ASP A 755 7.49 17.16 0.63
C ASP A 755 6.91 18.22 1.61
N SER A 756 5.59 18.46 1.55
CA SER A 756 4.88 19.42 2.39
C SER A 756 4.94 18.99 3.86
N ILE A 757 5.30 19.92 4.74
CA ILE A 757 5.65 19.61 6.14
C ILE A 757 4.45 19.71 7.09
N ALA A 758 4.34 18.74 8.01
CA ALA A 758 3.44 18.80 9.14
C ALA A 758 4.17 18.57 10.47
N ARG A 759 3.75 19.26 11.53
CA ARG A 759 4.25 19.05 12.90
C ARG A 759 3.94 17.62 13.37
N HIS A 760 4.77 17.04 14.24
CA HIS A 760 4.31 15.86 15.00
C HIS A 760 3.25 16.26 16.06
N PRO A 761 2.31 15.37 16.39
CA PRO A 761 1.48 15.51 17.58
C PRO A 761 2.33 15.30 18.83
N THR A 762 2.15 16.15 19.85
CA THR A 762 2.79 16.01 21.17
C THR A 762 1.83 15.38 22.18
N PRO A 763 2.32 14.86 23.32
CA PRO A 763 1.43 14.36 24.38
C PRO A 763 0.46 15.44 24.89
N GLU A 764 0.93 16.68 25.00
CA GLU A 764 0.18 17.87 25.44
C GLU A 764 -0.93 18.31 24.47
N ASP A 765 -0.88 17.90 23.19
CA ASP A 765 -1.90 18.32 22.22
C ASP A 765 -3.31 17.79 22.59
N PRO A 766 -4.35 18.62 22.52
CA PRO A 766 -5.74 18.17 22.54
C PRO A 766 -6.03 17.14 21.44
N GLU A 767 -6.95 16.21 21.71
CA GLU A 767 -7.32 15.15 20.77
C GLU A 767 -7.79 15.70 19.40
N TRP A 768 -8.39 16.90 19.37
CA TRP A 768 -8.79 17.55 18.12
C TRP A 768 -7.60 18.05 17.28
N ILE A 769 -6.53 18.55 17.91
CA ILE A 769 -5.27 18.88 17.22
C ILE A 769 -4.59 17.60 16.74
N LYS A 770 -4.56 16.54 17.56
CA LYS A 770 -4.05 15.22 17.16
C LYS A 770 -4.78 14.67 15.92
N ARG A 771 -6.12 14.78 15.86
CA ARG A 771 -6.92 14.45 14.67
C ARG A 771 -6.56 15.28 13.44
N LEU A 772 -6.44 16.61 13.58
CA LEU A 772 -6.02 17.49 12.47
C LEU A 772 -4.63 17.12 11.95
N LEU A 773 -3.68 16.84 12.85
CA LEU A 773 -2.32 16.42 12.51
C LEU A 773 -2.27 15.02 11.88
N GLN A 774 -3.24 14.15 12.14
CA GLN A 774 -3.37 12.85 11.46
C GLN A 774 -4.00 12.95 10.06
N GLY A 775 -4.40 14.15 9.62
CA GLY A 775 -4.95 14.39 8.29
C GLY A 775 -3.95 14.16 7.14
N PRO A 776 -4.43 13.78 5.95
CA PRO A 776 -3.60 13.62 4.76
C PRO A 776 -3.20 14.97 4.15
N CYS A 777 -2.32 14.95 3.15
CA CYS A 777 -1.91 16.14 2.41
C CYS A 777 -3.11 16.84 1.74
N THR A 778 -3.32 18.13 2.03
CA THR A 778 -4.40 18.95 1.47
C THR A 778 -4.33 19.12 -0.05
N PHE A 779 -3.16 18.90 -0.64
CA PHE A 779 -2.90 19.07 -2.08
C PHE A 779 -2.99 17.77 -2.90
N CYS A 780 -2.92 16.57 -2.28
CA CYS A 780 -2.90 15.30 -3.01
C CYS A 780 -3.42 14.05 -2.26
N ASP A 781 -3.94 14.21 -1.04
CA ASP A 781 -4.42 13.13 -0.17
C ASP A 781 -3.38 12.10 0.30
N SER A 782 -2.11 12.29 -0.06
CA SER A 782 -1.02 11.44 0.39
C SER A 782 -0.89 11.41 1.91
N PRO A 783 -0.56 10.25 2.52
CA PRO A 783 -0.13 10.18 3.91
C PRO A 783 1.16 10.98 4.16
N VAL A 784 1.40 11.24 5.44
CA VAL A 784 2.40 12.18 5.96
C VAL A 784 3.21 11.47 7.04
N PHE A 785 4.51 11.26 6.78
CA PHE A 785 5.42 10.42 7.58
C PHE A 785 6.41 11.23 8.38
#